data_AF-A0A0N4YAL7-F1
#
_entry.id   AF-A0A0N4YAL7-F1
#
_cell.length_a   1.000
_cell.length_b   1.000
_cell.length_c   1.000
_cell.angle_alpha   90.00
_cell.angle_beta   90.00
_cell.angle_gamma   90.00
#
_symmetry.space_group_name_H-M   'P 1'
#
loop_
_entity.id
_entity.type
_entity.pdbx_description
1 polymer ?
#
loop_
_entity_poly.entity_id
_entity_poly.type
_entity_poly.pdbx_seq_one_letter_code
_entity_poly.pdbx_strand_id
1 'polypeptide(L)'
;MRLSRAVLSYKRWNEQASAFLQTKAGRRLRIGLLGGTIIAYPLFSVLSNGPLVNFVFPRRYSVEDLPKRLKDIAVEEYERFLESESRVPKDAVVTHHLGKSLGRCALPVTIISDDYETVASGSLGVRTGLHLAVPCHSRFSNVEEALAYLKEHHPNYINAEGVKVPVQWDTPSGKEIANAFVLSENALRFMFLRDLHAHDGYASLAQRSISWATWTSFTSIFTYWLHNSARIFGGTAVSFGVIYSIFVAAAWFANREWYYLYRYVTDVHADSVAARSSFVHCEGGKELYWKQLKRNRVLRDLCPDLWTKITASGDIRGIATSIVTRYDHLKDLNAEDDELRQVVSGDDYSIQKMVSTALGLSACALSSLFFGSAFVPVKKFDPSNGIFVQWVMSAAILCVGLFTHAFQAFPQFQPLAMLGGAFWALGNVTAIPIMNVLGLGMGMLIWGTTNCVTGWAVGRFGLFGVSATVPALPILNYIGLVMVILGGGFFSQIRPIVHIPNSGEDILDGDSVTLVRSGSDEDSPLLSSAPAVVINRSTKRFLHRGFKIIVTIRLTVFISSAVFVALIAGFFYGITFVPVIYIQDHPEKFPGASRDGLDYVFSHYCGIFLTATFLLVLYIAHSGNNPVVNHQIVGPSLITGSMWAIAQTSWFVANDNLSQSVTFPIISMVPGVCAAMWSVFYFKEITGHRNLRVLTIAIGTTLAGAVLVGISK
;
A
#
# COMPACT_ATOMS: atom_id res chain seq x y z
N MET A 1 -9.26 47.55 -20.88
CA MET A 1 -7.92 47.82 -21.47
C MET A 1 -6.73 47.32 -20.61
N ARG A 2 -6.79 47.34 -19.27
CA ARG A 2 -5.71 46.79 -18.40
C ARG A 2 -5.62 45.25 -18.41
N LEU A 3 -6.77 44.54 -18.41
CA LEU A 3 -6.79 43.07 -18.48
C LEU A 3 -6.19 42.52 -19.79
N SER A 4 -6.44 43.17 -20.94
CA SER A 4 -5.93 42.71 -22.24
C SER A 4 -4.41 42.86 -22.36
N ARG A 5 -3.82 43.92 -21.78
CA ARG A 5 -2.35 44.09 -21.71
C ARG A 5 -1.69 43.02 -20.84
N ALA A 6 -2.30 42.65 -19.72
CA ALA A 6 -1.78 41.61 -18.83
C ALA A 6 -1.79 40.22 -19.50
N VAL A 7 -2.85 39.88 -20.21
CA VAL A 7 -2.97 38.60 -20.96
C VAL A 7 -1.96 38.52 -22.11
N LEU A 8 -1.77 39.61 -22.86
CA LEU A 8 -0.76 39.70 -23.92
C LEU A 8 0.67 39.60 -23.36
N SER A 9 0.94 40.24 -22.22
CA SER A 9 2.23 40.15 -21.54
C SER A 9 2.53 38.75 -21.02
N TYR A 10 1.52 38.06 -20.49
CA TYR A 10 1.63 36.68 -20.02
C TYR A 10 1.94 35.69 -21.16
N LYS A 11 1.23 35.82 -22.29
CA LYS A 11 1.44 34.96 -23.45
C LYS A 11 2.85 35.11 -24.02
N ARG A 12 3.33 36.36 -24.15
CA ARG A 12 4.69 36.68 -24.62
C ARG A 12 5.77 36.14 -23.68
N TRP A 13 5.56 36.24 -22.36
CA TRP A 13 6.47 35.66 -21.37
C TRP A 13 6.52 34.14 -21.47
N ASN A 14 5.37 33.45 -21.56
CA ASN A 14 5.33 32.00 -21.65
C ASN A 14 5.98 31.48 -22.94
N GLU A 15 5.83 32.17 -24.06
CA GLU A 15 6.50 31.84 -25.32
C GLU A 15 8.03 31.99 -25.21
N GLN A 16 8.52 33.09 -24.63
CA GLN A 16 9.95 33.30 -24.38
C GLN A 16 10.54 32.26 -23.41
N ALA A 17 9.85 31.98 -22.31
CA ALA A 17 10.25 30.99 -21.32
C ALA A 17 10.24 29.57 -21.91
N SER A 18 9.24 29.24 -22.73
CA SER A 18 9.17 27.94 -23.42
C SER A 18 10.30 27.79 -24.42
N ALA A 19 10.63 28.83 -25.19
CA ALA A 19 11.77 28.84 -26.10
C ALA A 19 13.10 28.64 -25.34
N PHE A 20 13.27 29.31 -24.20
CA PHE A 20 14.45 29.13 -23.34
C PHE A 20 14.58 27.69 -22.82
N LEU A 21 13.48 27.07 -22.36
CA LEU A 21 13.50 25.70 -21.82
C LEU A 21 13.91 24.64 -22.84
N GLN A 22 13.69 24.90 -24.14
CA GLN A 22 14.12 24.02 -25.24
C GLN A 22 15.62 24.15 -25.57
N THR A 23 16.31 25.18 -25.06
CA THR A 23 17.76 25.32 -25.25
C THR A 23 18.56 24.31 -24.41
N LYS A 24 19.85 24.12 -24.75
CA LYS A 24 20.78 23.31 -23.92
C LYS A 24 20.86 23.82 -22.47
N ALA A 25 20.84 25.15 -22.28
CA ALA A 25 20.86 25.77 -20.96
C ALA A 25 19.56 25.50 -20.18
N GLY A 26 18.40 25.65 -20.83
CA GLY A 26 17.10 25.34 -20.24
C GLY A 26 16.92 23.86 -19.88
N ARG A 27 17.47 22.94 -20.67
CA ARG A 27 17.52 21.51 -20.32
C ARG A 27 18.39 21.25 -19.09
N ARG A 28 19.57 21.89 -18.99
CA ARG A 28 20.44 21.79 -17.81
C ARG A 28 19.76 22.36 -16.56
N LEU A 29 19.06 23.49 -16.68
CA LEU A 29 18.30 24.09 -15.59
C LEU A 29 17.21 23.14 -15.06
N ARG A 30 16.42 22.53 -15.96
CA ARG A 30 15.38 21.56 -15.57
C ARG A 30 15.98 20.36 -14.83
N ILE A 31 17.03 19.76 -15.38
CA ILE A 31 17.72 18.62 -14.74
C ILE A 31 18.32 19.03 -13.39
N GLY A 32 18.94 20.21 -13.32
CA GLY A 32 19.49 20.77 -12.09
C GLY A 32 18.43 21.05 -11.02
N LEU A 33 17.27 21.57 -11.39
CA LEU A 33 16.15 21.80 -10.47
C LEU A 33 15.60 20.47 -9.93
N LEU A 34 15.37 19.49 -10.80
CA LEU A 34 14.89 18.17 -10.39
C LEU A 34 15.92 17.46 -9.50
N GLY A 35 17.19 17.43 -9.91
CA GLY A 35 18.28 16.87 -9.11
C GLY A 35 18.48 17.59 -7.77
N GLY A 36 18.39 18.92 -7.77
CA GLY A 36 18.44 19.73 -6.54
C GLY A 36 17.28 19.41 -5.59
N THR A 37 16.07 19.19 -6.11
CA THR A 37 14.90 18.80 -5.31
C THR A 37 15.12 17.46 -4.60
N ILE A 38 15.75 16.50 -5.29
CA ILE A 38 16.04 15.17 -4.76
C ILE A 38 17.09 15.25 -3.64
N ILE A 39 18.13 16.07 -3.81
CA ILE A 39 19.32 16.05 -2.95
C ILE A 39 19.26 17.06 -1.81
N ALA A 40 18.60 18.21 -1.98
CA ALA A 40 18.66 19.32 -1.02
C ALA A 40 18.16 18.95 0.38
N TYR A 41 16.99 18.32 0.48
CA TYR A 41 16.42 17.93 1.77
C TYR A 41 17.24 16.82 2.46
N PRO A 42 17.59 15.69 1.80
CA PRO A 42 18.43 14.65 2.42
C PRO A 42 19.78 15.19 2.89
N LEU A 43 20.43 16.02 2.07
CA LEU A 43 21.72 16.61 2.42
C LEU A 43 21.61 17.47 3.68
N PHE A 44 20.65 18.39 3.73
CA PHE A 44 20.45 19.26 4.90
C PHE A 44 20.05 18.45 6.14
N SER A 45 19.10 17.52 6.00
CA SER A 45 18.59 16.69 7.09
C SER A 45 19.70 15.84 7.72
N VAL A 46 20.46 15.09 6.90
CA VAL A 46 21.53 14.20 7.38
C VAL A 46 22.69 15.00 7.98
N LEU A 47 23.08 16.12 7.38
CA LEU A 47 24.13 16.97 7.96
C LEU A 47 23.72 17.54 9.32
N SER A 48 22.48 18.01 9.42
CA SER A 48 21.98 18.69 10.62
C SER A 48 21.62 17.76 11.78
N ASN A 49 21.23 16.51 11.48
CA ASN A 49 20.90 15.50 12.48
C ASN A 49 22.04 14.50 12.72
N GLY A 50 23.11 14.55 11.92
CA GLY A 50 24.32 13.73 12.08
C GLY A 50 25.52 14.58 12.49
N PRO A 51 26.48 14.89 11.59
CA PRO A 51 27.74 15.54 11.96
C PRO A 51 27.62 16.88 12.70
N LEU A 52 26.56 17.65 12.42
CA LEU A 52 26.34 18.97 13.02
C LEU A 52 25.34 18.96 14.19
N VAL A 53 24.87 17.78 14.62
CA VAL A 53 23.81 17.66 15.64
C VAL A 53 24.16 18.38 16.94
N ASN A 54 25.42 18.30 17.39
CA ASN A 54 25.92 19.00 18.58
C ASN A 54 25.69 20.52 18.54
N PHE A 55 25.81 21.16 17.37
CA PHE A 55 25.63 22.60 17.23
C PHE A 55 24.19 22.97 16.89
N VAL A 56 23.51 22.10 16.14
CA VAL A 56 22.16 22.36 15.63
C VAL A 56 21.09 22.08 16.69
N PHE A 57 21.26 21.03 17.49
CA PHE A 57 20.25 20.60 18.47
C PHE A 57 19.95 21.67 19.52
N PRO A 58 20.94 22.27 20.22
CA PRO A 58 20.66 23.31 21.22
C PRO A 58 20.21 24.65 20.62
N ARG A 59 20.41 24.84 19.31
CA ARG A 59 19.89 26.01 18.56
C ARG A 59 18.44 25.81 18.12
N ARG A 60 18.05 24.57 17.82
CA ARG A 60 16.68 24.21 17.42
C ARG A 60 15.74 24.06 18.61
N TYR A 61 16.24 23.43 19.67
CA TYR A 61 15.48 23.12 20.88
C TYR A 61 16.09 23.89 22.05
N SER A 62 15.27 24.64 22.77
CA SER A 62 15.70 25.44 23.93
C SER A 62 15.97 24.50 25.11
N VAL A 63 17.21 24.05 25.25
CA VAL A 63 17.60 23.00 26.21
C VAL A 63 18.70 23.43 27.18
N GLU A 64 18.79 22.72 28.30
CA GLU A 64 19.81 22.80 29.35
C GLU A 64 20.26 21.41 29.83
N ASP A 65 21.28 21.36 30.69
CA ASP A 65 21.83 20.12 31.21
C ASP A 65 20.86 19.40 32.16
N LEU A 66 20.93 18.07 32.23
CA LEU A 66 20.09 17.28 33.14
C LEU A 66 20.43 17.58 34.61
N PRO A 67 19.42 17.82 35.46
CA PRO A 67 19.56 17.76 36.91
C PRO A 67 20.08 16.40 37.36
N LYS A 68 20.84 16.38 38.47
CA LYS A 68 21.49 15.17 38.99
C LYS A 68 20.53 13.97 39.08
N ARG A 69 19.33 14.15 39.64
CA ARG A 69 18.28 13.12 39.73
C ARG A 69 17.97 12.45 38.39
N LEU A 70 17.76 13.24 37.33
CA LEU A 70 17.44 12.71 36.01
C LEU A 70 18.66 12.09 35.33
N LYS A 71 19.85 12.64 35.60
CA LYS A 71 21.10 12.12 35.07
C LYS A 71 21.38 10.72 35.60
N ASP A 72 21.15 10.48 36.89
CA ASP A 72 21.35 9.17 37.52
C ASP A 72 20.40 8.13 36.89
N ILE A 73 19.11 8.46 36.74
CA ILE A 73 18.12 7.59 36.07
C ILE A 73 18.52 7.32 34.60
N ALA A 74 18.93 8.35 33.86
CA ALA A 74 19.31 8.21 32.46
C ALA A 74 20.54 7.32 32.26
N VAL A 75 21.49 7.34 33.19
CA VAL A 75 22.66 6.45 33.17
C VAL A 75 22.25 5.01 33.44
N GLU A 76 21.42 4.77 34.46
CA GLU A 76 20.95 3.42 34.79
C GLU A 76 20.17 2.78 33.62
N GLU A 77 19.25 3.54 32.99
CA GLU A 77 18.47 3.01 31.86
C GLU A 77 19.32 2.87 30.58
N TYR A 78 20.35 3.68 30.42
CA TYR A 78 21.32 3.51 29.34
C TYR A 78 22.17 2.25 29.54
N GLU A 79 22.64 1.97 30.75
CA GLU A 79 23.37 0.73 31.06
C GLU A 79 22.50 -0.50 30.84
N ARG A 80 21.23 -0.46 31.30
CA ARG A 80 20.24 -1.52 31.04
C ARG A 80 20.03 -1.74 29.54
N PHE A 81 19.91 -0.67 28.76
CA PHE A 81 19.79 -0.75 27.31
C PHE A 81 21.00 -1.44 26.68
N LEU A 82 22.23 -1.04 27.06
CA LEU A 82 23.47 -1.67 26.56
C LEU A 82 23.53 -3.17 26.88
N GLU A 83 23.15 -3.57 28.09
CA GLU A 83 23.09 -4.98 28.49
C GLU A 83 22.06 -5.75 27.66
N SER A 84 20.84 -5.22 27.52
CA SER A 84 19.76 -5.88 26.78
C SER A 84 20.07 -6.08 25.30
N GLU A 85 20.73 -5.10 24.66
CA GLU A 85 21.09 -5.13 23.24
C GLU A 85 22.51 -5.69 22.99
N SER A 86 23.20 -6.16 24.04
CA SER A 86 24.59 -6.65 23.96
C SER A 86 25.56 -5.65 23.31
N ARG A 87 25.46 -4.37 23.67
CA ARG A 87 26.23 -3.26 23.09
C ARG A 87 27.33 -2.76 24.02
N VAL A 88 28.33 -2.15 23.41
CA VAL A 88 29.40 -1.44 24.12
C VAL A 88 29.19 0.08 24.04
N PRO A 89 29.58 0.85 25.08
CA PRO A 89 29.27 2.29 25.13
C PRO A 89 29.76 3.12 23.94
N LYS A 90 30.84 2.69 23.28
CA LYS A 90 31.39 3.35 22.09
C LYS A 90 30.47 3.25 20.85
N ASP A 91 29.55 2.28 20.84
CA ASP A 91 28.70 1.97 19.69
C ASP A 91 27.29 2.60 19.82
N ALA A 92 26.94 3.20 20.97
CA ALA A 92 25.64 3.81 21.22
C ALA A 92 25.79 5.16 21.96
N VAL A 93 26.30 6.19 21.29
CA VAL A 93 26.53 7.50 21.93
C VAL A 93 25.20 8.24 22.12
N VAL A 94 24.85 8.59 23.36
CA VAL A 94 23.66 9.39 23.68
C VAL A 94 24.01 10.61 24.53
N THR A 95 23.41 11.76 24.22
CA THR A 95 23.48 12.98 25.03
C THR A 95 22.08 13.40 25.43
N HIS A 96 21.80 13.36 26.73
CA HIS A 96 20.54 13.78 27.30
C HIS A 96 20.55 15.28 27.63
N HIS A 97 19.41 15.94 27.41
CA HIS A 97 19.14 17.34 27.72
C HIS A 97 17.78 17.48 28.41
N LEU A 98 17.56 18.60 29.10
CA LEU A 98 16.26 18.97 29.68
C LEU A 98 15.71 20.19 28.93
N GLY A 99 14.42 20.19 28.61
CA GLY A 99 13.75 21.37 28.06
C GLY A 99 13.75 22.54 29.07
N LYS A 100 14.09 23.74 28.61
CA LYS A 100 14.20 24.95 29.47
C LYS A 100 12.85 25.52 29.94
N SER A 101 11.82 25.42 29.11
CA SER A 101 10.51 26.02 29.39
C SER A 101 9.37 25.14 28.90
N LEU A 102 8.23 25.19 29.60
CA LEU A 102 6.98 24.59 29.15
C LEU A 102 6.46 25.30 27.89
N GLY A 103 6.12 24.52 26.85
CA GLY A 103 5.42 25.03 25.65
C GLY A 103 6.22 25.96 24.74
N ARG A 104 7.56 25.86 24.69
CA ARG A 104 8.38 26.55 23.67
C ARG A 104 9.66 25.78 23.36
N CYS A 105 9.66 25.00 22.27
CA CYS A 105 10.88 24.46 21.67
C CYS A 105 10.75 24.23 20.15
N ALA A 106 10.47 25.27 19.34
CA ALA A 106 10.86 25.28 17.90
C ALA A 106 10.75 26.67 17.25
N LEU A 107 11.74 27.02 16.42
CA LEU A 107 11.73 28.12 15.43
C LEU A 107 10.93 27.71 14.16
N PRO A 108 10.49 28.66 13.30
CA PRO A 108 9.22 28.60 12.55
C PRO A 108 9.30 27.89 11.19
N VAL A 109 9.74 26.64 11.14
CA VAL A 109 9.75 25.86 9.87
C VAL A 109 9.09 24.49 10.01
N THR A 110 8.76 24.07 11.23
CA THR A 110 7.94 22.89 11.50
C THR A 110 6.87 23.28 12.52
N ILE A 111 5.68 22.73 12.33
CA ILE A 111 4.44 23.00 13.06
C ILE A 111 4.73 23.32 14.53
N ILE A 112 4.22 24.47 14.99
CA ILE A 112 4.26 24.89 16.40
C ILE A 112 3.44 23.86 17.19
N SER A 113 4.09 22.87 17.79
CA SER A 113 3.50 22.02 18.82
C SER A 113 4.11 22.40 20.16
N ASP A 114 3.24 22.63 21.14
CA ASP A 114 3.65 22.85 22.54
C ASP A 114 4.10 21.49 23.09
N ASP A 115 5.31 21.05 22.71
CA ASP A 115 5.75 19.67 22.97
C ASP A 115 5.99 19.44 24.46
N TYR A 116 4.99 18.83 25.09
CA TYR A 116 5.09 18.19 26.40
C TYR A 116 5.63 16.75 26.30
N GLU A 117 6.34 16.46 25.22
CA GLU A 117 6.92 15.15 24.89
C GLU A 117 8.42 15.27 24.71
N THR A 118 9.09 14.12 24.60
CA THR A 118 10.52 14.08 24.35
C THR A 118 10.84 14.46 22.91
N VAL A 119 11.93 15.18 22.70
CA VAL A 119 12.43 15.57 21.37
C VAL A 119 13.80 14.96 21.12
N ALA A 120 14.01 14.45 19.91
CA ALA A 120 15.22 13.71 19.58
C ALA A 120 15.77 14.11 18.21
N SER A 121 17.09 14.06 18.04
CA SER A 121 17.76 14.16 16.75
C SER A 121 19.04 13.32 16.75
N GLY A 122 19.29 12.66 15.63
CA GLY A 122 20.37 11.67 15.54
C GLY A 122 19.85 10.25 15.74
N SER A 123 20.78 9.33 15.98
CA SER A 123 20.53 7.90 16.09
C SER A 123 21.65 7.24 16.87
N LEU A 124 21.34 6.20 17.64
CA LEU A 124 22.37 5.40 18.31
C LEU A 124 23.19 4.58 17.31
N GLY A 125 22.63 4.25 16.15
CA GLY A 125 23.30 3.51 15.07
C GLY A 125 24.36 4.31 14.28
N VAL A 126 24.69 5.54 14.68
CA VAL A 126 25.74 6.36 14.06
C VAL A 126 26.69 6.95 15.08
N ARG A 127 27.95 7.17 14.67
CA ARG A 127 29.00 7.70 15.56
C ARG A 127 28.74 9.10 16.11
N THR A 128 27.91 9.89 15.41
CA THR A 128 27.52 11.23 15.88
C THR A 128 26.55 11.17 17.05
N GLY A 129 25.96 10.01 17.30
CA GLY A 129 25.10 9.74 18.44
C GLY A 129 23.70 10.32 18.32
N LEU A 130 22.95 10.12 19.41
CA LEU A 130 21.60 10.60 19.64
C LEU A 130 21.63 11.77 20.62
N HIS A 131 20.97 12.87 20.27
CA HIS A 131 20.64 13.96 21.19
C HIS A 131 19.17 13.86 21.56
N LEU A 132 18.90 13.78 22.84
CA LEU A 132 17.56 13.61 23.39
C LEU A 132 17.27 14.69 24.41
N ALA A 133 16.14 15.39 24.30
CA ALA A 133 15.67 16.30 25.33
C ALA A 133 14.37 15.78 25.95
N VAL A 134 14.39 15.56 27.26
CA VAL A 134 13.17 15.26 28.02
C VAL A 134 12.39 16.54 28.30
N PRO A 135 11.05 16.49 28.42
CA PRO A 135 10.25 17.69 28.56
C PRO A 135 10.54 18.41 29.89
N CYS A 136 10.32 19.72 29.91
CA CYS A 136 10.67 20.58 31.05
C CYS A 136 10.08 20.10 32.39
N HIS A 137 8.85 19.57 32.35
CA HIS A 137 8.14 19.11 33.55
C HIS A 137 8.73 17.85 34.19
N SER A 138 9.59 17.10 33.49
CA SER A 138 10.31 15.96 34.08
C SER A 138 11.18 16.34 35.27
N ARG A 139 11.47 17.64 35.46
CA ARG A 139 12.19 18.15 36.63
C ARG A 139 11.40 17.99 37.93
N PHE A 140 10.08 18.12 37.88
CA PHE A 140 9.25 18.21 39.08
C PHE A 140 9.26 16.90 39.85
N SER A 141 9.47 17.00 41.15
CA SER A 141 9.49 15.84 42.05
C SER A 141 8.16 15.66 42.77
N ASN A 142 7.42 16.76 42.97
CA ASN A 142 6.12 16.77 43.63
C ASN A 142 5.20 17.85 43.05
N VAL A 143 3.94 17.80 43.47
CA VAL A 143 2.88 18.67 42.94
C VAL A 143 3.07 20.11 43.40
N GLU A 144 3.62 20.32 44.60
CA GLU A 144 3.89 21.64 45.16
C GLU A 144 4.95 22.40 44.36
N GLU A 145 6.03 21.71 43.97
CA GLU A 145 7.10 22.24 43.11
C GLU A 145 6.55 22.61 41.73
N ALA A 146 5.76 21.71 41.12
CA ALA A 146 5.11 21.97 39.84
C ALA A 146 4.17 23.19 39.93
N LEU A 147 3.36 23.29 40.98
CA LEU A 147 2.46 24.42 41.21
C LEU A 147 3.21 25.74 41.41
N ALA A 148 4.30 25.74 42.19
CA ALA A 148 5.11 26.92 42.40
C ALA A 148 5.70 27.42 41.08
N TYR A 149 6.29 26.51 40.28
CA TYR A 149 6.83 26.85 38.96
C TYR A 149 5.76 27.40 38.02
N LEU A 150 4.60 26.73 37.93
CA LEU A 150 3.50 27.12 37.06
C LEU A 150 2.90 28.49 37.45
N LYS A 151 2.78 28.78 38.75
CA LYS A 151 2.33 30.09 39.24
C LYS A 151 3.30 31.21 38.90
N GLU A 152 4.59 30.96 39.01
CA GLU A 152 5.63 31.96 38.75
C GLU A 152 5.78 32.25 37.24
N HIS A 153 5.85 31.19 36.42
CA HIS A 153 6.19 31.31 35.00
C HIS A 153 4.96 31.39 34.07
N HIS A 154 3.81 30.90 34.53
CA HIS A 154 2.57 30.81 33.76
C HIS A 154 1.34 31.29 34.56
N PRO A 155 1.37 32.49 35.19
CA PRO A 155 0.40 32.90 36.22
C PRO A 155 -1.06 32.90 35.75
N ASN A 156 -1.30 33.27 34.48
CA ASN A 156 -2.65 33.48 33.96
C ASN A 156 -3.07 32.47 32.88
N TYR A 157 -2.11 31.85 32.20
CA TYR A 157 -2.38 30.93 31.10
C TYR A 157 -1.24 29.95 30.87
N ILE A 158 -1.57 28.80 30.28
CA ILE A 158 -0.62 27.83 29.74
C ILE A 158 -0.87 27.65 28.24
N ASN A 159 0.19 27.46 27.45
CA ASN A 159 0.04 27.20 26.02
C ASN A 159 -0.27 25.72 25.78
N ALA A 160 -1.29 25.40 25.00
CA ALA A 160 -1.57 24.05 24.56
C ALA A 160 -1.95 24.07 23.07
N GLU A 161 -1.23 23.30 22.24
CA GLU A 161 -1.43 23.25 20.79
C GLU A 161 -1.54 24.63 20.12
N GLY A 162 -0.76 25.61 20.58
CA GLY A 162 -0.75 26.99 20.08
C GLY A 162 -1.93 27.85 20.56
N VAL A 163 -2.69 27.40 21.56
CA VAL A 163 -3.79 28.13 22.20
C VAL A 163 -3.39 28.52 23.62
N LYS A 164 -3.64 29.76 24.03
CA LYS A 164 -3.42 30.21 25.42
C LYS A 164 -4.64 29.82 26.27
N VAL A 165 -4.51 28.75 27.02
CA VAL A 165 -5.56 28.24 27.92
C VAL A 165 -5.50 29.00 29.23
N PRO A 166 -6.55 29.73 29.64
CA PRO A 166 -6.57 30.40 30.94
C PRO A 166 -6.65 29.36 32.06
N VAL A 167 -5.76 29.45 33.05
CA VAL A 167 -5.73 28.51 34.18
C VAL A 167 -5.60 29.29 35.48
N GLN A 168 -6.47 28.98 36.44
CA GLN A 168 -6.37 29.46 37.82
C GLN A 168 -5.76 28.37 38.69
N TRP A 169 -4.49 28.54 39.05
CA TRP A 169 -3.70 27.49 39.75
C TRP A 169 -4.20 27.15 41.15
N ASP A 170 -4.95 28.05 41.80
CA ASP A 170 -5.52 27.83 43.14
C ASP A 170 -6.79 26.96 43.15
N THR A 171 -7.35 26.66 41.98
CA THR A 171 -8.54 25.82 41.83
C THR A 171 -8.22 24.32 41.85
N PRO A 172 -9.21 23.43 42.13
CA PRO A 172 -9.01 21.99 41.99
C PRO A 172 -8.52 21.57 40.60
N SER A 173 -9.03 22.18 39.53
CA SER A 173 -8.59 21.93 38.15
C SER A 173 -7.14 22.38 37.92
N GLY A 174 -6.72 23.49 38.51
CA GLY A 174 -5.31 23.95 38.48
C GLY A 174 -4.36 22.98 39.16
N LYS A 175 -4.73 22.46 40.34
CA LYS A 175 -3.96 21.41 41.03
C LYS A 175 -3.94 20.09 40.26
N GLU A 176 -5.05 19.74 39.61
CA GLU A 176 -5.15 18.54 38.79
C GLU A 176 -4.24 18.59 37.55
N ILE A 177 -4.17 19.76 36.88
CA ILE A 177 -3.22 19.99 35.78
C ILE A 177 -1.78 19.88 36.28
N ALA A 178 -1.45 20.52 37.41
CA ALA A 178 -0.10 20.47 37.97
C ALA A 178 0.31 19.04 38.33
N ASN A 179 -0.60 18.24 38.91
CA ASN A 179 -0.36 16.82 39.19
C ASN A 179 -0.09 16.00 37.91
N ALA A 180 -0.76 16.33 36.81
CA ALA A 180 -0.51 15.66 35.53
C ALA A 180 0.87 15.98 34.92
N PHE A 181 1.55 17.04 35.39
CA PHE A 181 2.93 17.37 35.02
C PHE A 181 3.99 16.71 35.89
N VAL A 182 3.62 16.11 37.02
CA VAL A 182 4.57 15.38 37.87
C VAL A 182 4.62 13.94 37.41
N LEU A 183 5.81 13.38 37.17
CA LEU A 183 5.99 11.98 36.76
C LEU A 183 6.68 11.20 37.89
N SER A 184 6.22 9.97 38.14
CA SER A 184 6.95 9.06 39.03
C SER A 184 8.30 8.68 38.43
N GLU A 185 9.19 8.15 39.28
CA GLU A 185 10.46 7.60 38.82
C GLU A 185 10.27 6.47 37.80
N ASN A 186 9.24 5.64 37.96
CA ASN A 186 8.91 4.55 37.04
C ASN A 186 8.55 5.10 35.65
N ALA A 187 7.75 6.17 35.59
CA ALA A 187 7.40 6.83 34.34
C ALA A 187 8.62 7.49 33.67
N LEU A 188 9.54 8.06 34.46
CA LEU A 188 10.79 8.60 33.95
C LEU A 188 11.71 7.51 33.39
N ARG A 189 11.86 6.38 34.09
CA ARG A 189 12.63 5.21 33.63
C ARG A 189 12.10 4.67 32.31
N PHE A 190 10.79 4.44 32.25
CA PHE A 190 10.12 4.04 31.01
C PHE A 190 10.40 5.02 29.86
N MET A 191 10.25 6.32 30.10
CA MET A 191 10.49 7.35 29.08
C MET A 191 11.91 7.33 28.53
N PHE A 192 12.94 7.22 29.39
CA PHE A 192 14.33 7.14 28.96
C PHE A 192 14.60 5.87 28.15
N LEU A 193 14.18 4.70 28.64
CA LEU A 193 14.43 3.42 27.97
C LEU A 193 13.71 3.33 26.62
N ARG A 194 12.43 3.72 26.58
CA ARG A 194 11.62 3.82 25.36
C ARG A 194 12.31 4.65 24.30
N ASP A 195 12.82 5.81 24.67
CA ASP A 195 13.42 6.73 23.69
C ASP A 195 14.72 6.20 23.10
N LEU A 196 15.49 5.42 23.86
CA LEU A 196 16.67 4.71 23.34
C LEU A 196 16.25 3.69 22.27
N HIS A 197 15.26 2.84 22.55
CA HIS A 197 14.73 1.88 21.57
C HIS A 197 14.10 2.55 20.34
N ALA A 198 13.40 3.67 20.52
CA ALA A 198 12.78 4.42 19.42
C ALA A 198 13.80 5.02 18.44
N HIS A 199 15.02 5.31 18.92
CA HIS A 199 16.06 5.95 18.14
C HIS A 199 17.28 5.06 17.86
N ASP A 200 17.13 3.75 18.10
CA ASP A 200 18.21 2.79 18.05
C ASP A 200 18.84 2.66 16.64
N GLY A 201 18.02 2.34 15.64
CA GLY A 201 18.48 2.05 14.29
C GLY A 201 18.80 3.30 13.46
N TYR A 202 19.64 3.15 12.42
CA TYR A 202 19.99 4.21 11.45
C TYR A 202 18.77 4.83 10.75
N ALA A 203 17.65 4.10 10.71
CA ALA A 203 16.39 4.56 10.16
C ALA A 203 15.90 5.84 10.87
N SER A 204 16.16 6.01 12.17
CA SER A 204 15.73 7.20 12.90
C SER A 204 16.40 8.48 12.38
N LEU A 205 17.62 8.37 11.85
CA LEU A 205 18.36 9.45 11.19
C LEU A 205 17.92 9.65 9.74
N ALA A 206 17.86 8.56 8.96
CA ALA A 206 17.86 8.65 7.50
C ALA A 206 16.51 8.37 6.84
N GLN A 207 15.54 7.76 7.51
CA GLN A 207 14.33 7.24 6.87
C GLN A 207 13.51 8.32 6.16
N ARG A 208 13.35 9.49 6.79
CA ARG A 208 12.63 10.61 6.17
C ARG A 208 13.36 11.18 4.96
N SER A 209 14.70 11.21 5.02
CA SER A 209 15.58 11.63 3.92
C SER A 209 15.55 10.65 2.75
N ILE A 210 15.62 9.35 3.03
CA ILE A 210 15.55 8.27 2.03
C ILE A 210 14.18 8.31 1.36
N SER A 211 13.09 8.37 2.15
CA SER A 211 11.73 8.48 1.63
C SER A 211 11.57 9.71 0.73
N TRP A 212 12.14 10.86 1.11
CA TRP A 212 12.09 12.07 0.29
C TRP A 212 12.78 11.87 -1.05
N ALA A 213 14.00 11.35 -1.03
CA ALA A 213 14.78 11.09 -2.23
C ALA A 213 14.04 10.12 -3.16
N THR A 214 13.40 9.07 -2.62
CA THR A 214 12.62 8.10 -3.39
C THR A 214 11.41 8.75 -4.06
N TRP A 215 10.54 9.41 -3.29
CA TRP A 215 9.33 10.03 -3.84
C TRP A 215 9.66 11.15 -4.84
N THR A 216 10.65 11.99 -4.52
CA THR A 216 11.09 13.06 -5.43
C THR A 216 11.78 12.52 -6.68
N SER A 217 12.45 11.36 -6.62
CA SER A 217 13.03 10.72 -7.82
C SER A 217 11.94 10.24 -8.77
N PHE A 218 10.94 9.50 -8.27
CA PHE A 218 9.81 9.05 -9.09
C PHE A 218 9.08 10.23 -9.71
N THR A 219 8.69 11.20 -8.89
CA THR A 219 7.94 12.38 -9.35
C THR A 219 8.75 13.27 -10.29
N SER A 220 10.07 13.35 -10.14
CA SER A 220 10.96 14.04 -11.08
C SER A 220 11.05 13.34 -12.44
N ILE A 221 11.11 12.00 -12.46
CA ILE A 221 11.08 11.22 -13.71
C ILE A 221 9.75 11.45 -14.44
N PHE A 222 8.62 11.38 -13.72
CA PHE A 222 7.31 11.65 -14.30
C PHE A 222 7.16 13.10 -14.77
N THR A 223 7.66 14.08 -14.00
CA THR A 223 7.67 15.50 -14.40
C THR A 223 8.45 15.68 -15.69
N TYR A 224 9.63 15.07 -15.81
CA TYR A 224 10.45 15.15 -17.03
C TYR A 224 9.79 14.45 -18.22
N TRP A 225 9.17 13.29 -18.02
CA TRP A 225 8.51 12.52 -19.06
C TRP A 225 7.21 13.18 -19.55
N LEU A 226 6.31 13.57 -18.64
CA LEU A 226 5.03 14.22 -18.98
C LEU A 226 5.22 15.57 -19.65
N HIS A 227 6.19 16.36 -19.18
CA HIS A 227 6.50 17.64 -19.81
C HIS A 227 7.05 17.47 -21.24
N ASN A 228 7.85 16.43 -21.51
CA ASN A 228 8.38 16.16 -22.85
C ASN A 228 7.41 15.37 -23.75
N SER A 229 6.31 14.85 -23.21
CA SER A 229 5.26 14.17 -23.98
C SER A 229 4.37 15.21 -24.67
N ALA A 230 4.56 15.36 -25.98
CA ALA A 230 3.90 16.38 -26.80
C ALA A 230 2.36 16.29 -26.84
N ARG A 231 1.77 15.19 -26.36
CA ARG A 231 0.34 14.88 -26.52
C ARG A 231 -0.57 15.35 -25.37
N ILE A 232 -0.03 15.54 -24.16
CA ILE A 232 -0.87 15.78 -22.97
C ILE A 232 -0.69 17.20 -22.40
N PHE A 233 0.51 17.80 -22.48
CA PHE A 233 0.74 19.14 -21.92
C PHE A 233 1.71 20.06 -22.70
N GLY A 234 1.98 19.78 -23.98
CA GLY A 234 2.51 20.75 -24.95
C GLY A 234 3.92 21.33 -24.71
N GLY A 235 4.76 20.77 -23.84
CA GLY A 235 6.18 21.18 -23.70
C GLY A 235 6.44 22.64 -23.29
N THR A 236 5.44 23.35 -22.78
CA THR A 236 5.55 24.77 -22.41
C THR A 236 6.15 24.97 -21.00
N ALA A 237 6.66 26.17 -20.73
CA ALA A 237 7.23 26.52 -19.41
C ALA A 237 6.19 26.48 -18.28
N VAL A 238 4.99 26.98 -18.54
CA VAL A 238 3.87 26.90 -17.60
C VAL A 238 3.49 25.45 -17.31
N SER A 239 3.45 24.60 -18.34
CA SER A 239 3.22 23.16 -18.19
C SER A 239 4.27 22.52 -17.28
N PHE A 240 5.56 22.80 -17.50
CA PHE A 240 6.63 22.31 -16.61
C PHE A 240 6.41 22.75 -15.16
N GLY A 241 6.14 24.04 -14.93
CA GLY A 241 5.95 24.60 -13.59
C GLY A 241 4.76 23.98 -12.85
N VAL A 242 3.61 23.86 -13.52
CA VAL A 242 2.40 23.26 -12.93
C VAL A 242 2.61 21.78 -12.62
N ILE A 243 3.14 21.01 -13.58
CA ILE A 243 3.42 19.58 -13.41
C ILE A 243 4.40 19.38 -12.24
N TYR A 244 5.50 20.14 -12.23
CA TYR A 244 6.49 20.09 -11.15
C TYR A 244 5.87 20.40 -9.78
N SER A 245 5.07 21.47 -9.65
CA SER A 245 4.43 21.81 -8.38
C SER A 245 3.47 20.73 -7.87
N ILE A 246 2.64 20.16 -8.75
CA ILE A 246 1.72 19.07 -8.39
C ILE A 246 2.50 17.86 -7.89
N PHE A 247 3.55 17.47 -8.62
CA PHE A 247 4.33 16.29 -8.31
C PHE A 247 5.20 16.45 -7.07
N VAL A 248 5.76 17.64 -6.83
CA VAL A 248 6.46 17.94 -5.58
C VAL A 248 5.49 17.94 -4.38
N ALA A 249 4.27 18.46 -4.54
CA ALA A 249 3.25 18.40 -3.49
C ALA A 249 2.84 16.95 -3.19
N ALA A 250 2.67 16.12 -4.22
CA ALA A 250 2.41 14.69 -4.05
C ALA A 250 3.57 13.96 -3.37
N ALA A 251 4.82 14.26 -3.75
CA ALA A 251 6.01 13.70 -3.12
C ALA A 251 6.14 14.12 -1.65
N TRP A 252 5.81 15.37 -1.32
CA TRP A 252 5.79 15.86 0.06
C TRP A 252 4.72 15.16 0.89
N PHE A 253 3.50 15.01 0.36
CA PHE A 253 2.42 14.28 1.02
C PHE A 253 2.82 12.82 1.27
N ALA A 254 3.29 12.11 0.25
CA ALA A 254 3.72 10.72 0.37
C ALA A 254 4.89 10.55 1.36
N ASN A 255 5.86 11.47 1.38
CA ASN A 255 6.93 11.49 2.37
C ASN A 255 6.39 11.65 3.81
N ARG A 256 5.43 12.57 4.00
CA ARG A 256 4.83 12.84 5.31
C ARG A 256 4.10 11.62 5.84
N GLU A 257 3.24 11.00 5.03
CA GLU A 257 2.48 9.81 5.42
C GLU A 257 3.43 8.63 5.70
N TRP A 258 4.47 8.45 4.88
CA TRP A 258 5.50 7.44 5.14
C TRP A 258 6.23 7.67 6.46
N TYR A 259 6.53 8.92 6.80
CA TYR A 259 7.17 9.27 8.07
C TYR A 259 6.24 9.00 9.26
N TYR A 260 4.94 9.27 9.14
CA TYR A 260 3.96 8.94 10.17
C TYR A 260 3.84 7.43 10.39
N LEU A 261 3.76 6.65 9.32
CA LEU A 261 3.75 5.19 9.41
C LEU A 261 5.03 4.65 10.08
N TYR A 262 6.19 5.17 9.68
CA TYR A 262 7.46 4.80 10.30
C TYR A 262 7.47 5.12 11.80
N ARG A 263 7.09 6.34 12.18
CA ARG A 263 7.01 6.76 13.59
C ARG A 263 6.03 5.91 14.38
N TYR A 264 4.85 5.62 13.84
CA TYR A 264 3.87 4.74 14.46
C TYR A 264 4.46 3.36 14.82
N VAL A 265 5.06 2.69 13.82
CA VAL A 265 5.65 1.36 14.03
C VAL A 265 6.80 1.40 15.03
N THR A 266 7.66 2.42 14.95
CA THR A 266 8.82 2.55 15.84
C THR A 266 8.41 2.90 17.27
N ASP A 267 7.47 3.83 17.46
CA ASP A 267 7.02 4.25 18.79
C ASP A 267 6.29 3.11 19.51
N VAL A 268 5.40 2.37 18.83
CA VAL A 268 4.70 1.20 19.39
C VAL A 268 5.69 0.08 19.72
N HIS A 269 6.67 -0.16 18.85
CA HIS A 269 7.71 -1.15 19.13
C HIS A 269 8.54 -0.75 20.36
N ALA A 270 8.99 0.50 20.42
CA ALA A 270 9.79 1.01 21.53
C ALA A 270 9.04 0.96 22.86
N ASP A 271 7.75 1.34 22.87
CA ASP A 271 6.88 1.22 24.04
C ASP A 271 6.77 -0.23 24.52
N SER A 272 6.53 -1.15 23.58
CA SER A 272 6.36 -2.57 23.88
C SER A 272 7.64 -3.21 24.41
N VAL A 273 8.81 -2.85 23.87
CA VAL A 273 10.10 -3.36 24.34
C VAL A 273 10.44 -2.81 25.72
N ALA A 274 10.31 -1.49 25.91
CA ALA A 274 10.58 -0.86 27.20
C ALA A 274 9.63 -1.37 28.30
N ALA A 275 8.35 -1.55 28.00
CA ALA A 275 7.38 -2.08 28.96
C ALA A 275 7.66 -3.54 29.35
N ARG A 276 8.16 -4.36 28.41
CA ARG A 276 8.55 -5.76 28.68
C ARG A 276 9.85 -5.88 29.46
N SER A 277 10.66 -4.82 29.57
CA SER A 277 11.91 -4.86 30.32
C SER A 277 11.71 -5.10 31.82
N SER A 278 10.65 -4.56 32.42
CA SER A 278 10.21 -4.95 33.76
C SER A 278 8.79 -4.47 34.06
N PHE A 279 8.14 -5.08 35.07
CA PHE A 279 6.84 -4.63 35.57
C PHE A 279 6.81 -3.13 35.93
N VAL A 280 7.91 -2.62 36.50
CA VAL A 280 8.08 -1.21 36.86
C VAL A 280 8.00 -0.30 35.63
N HIS A 281 8.58 -0.73 34.49
CA HIS A 281 8.53 0.02 33.24
C HIS A 281 7.13 0.01 32.64
N CYS A 282 6.45 -1.14 32.67
CA CYS A 282 5.07 -1.25 32.19
C CYS A 282 4.13 -0.30 32.95
N GLU A 283 4.18 -0.30 34.29
CA GLU A 283 3.39 0.62 35.11
C GLU A 283 3.80 2.09 34.90
N GLY A 284 5.09 2.36 34.73
CA GLY A 284 5.61 3.68 34.39
C GLY A 284 5.07 4.22 33.06
N GLY A 285 5.02 3.39 32.02
CA GLY A 285 4.47 3.77 30.72
C GLY A 285 2.97 4.03 30.75
N LYS A 286 2.21 3.22 31.52
CA LYS A 286 0.78 3.47 31.76
C LYS A 286 0.55 4.80 32.46
N GLU A 287 1.33 5.11 33.50
CA GLU A 287 1.24 6.40 34.20
C GLU A 287 1.54 7.57 33.25
N LEU A 288 2.62 7.48 32.47
CA LEU A 288 3.06 8.52 31.54
C LEU A 288 1.93 8.91 30.57
N TYR A 289 1.41 7.95 29.81
CA TYR A 289 0.37 8.25 28.82
C TYR A 289 -0.97 8.61 29.46
N TRP A 290 -1.33 8.00 30.59
CA TRP A 290 -2.54 8.37 31.32
C TRP A 290 -2.50 9.83 31.80
N LYS A 291 -1.37 10.29 32.34
CA LYS A 291 -1.18 11.68 32.78
C LYS A 291 -1.24 12.65 31.61
N GLN A 292 -0.67 12.30 30.46
CA GLN A 292 -0.79 13.13 29.25
C GLN A 292 -2.24 13.25 28.76
N LEU A 293 -2.96 12.13 28.64
CA LEU A 293 -4.38 12.12 28.25
C LEU A 293 -5.24 12.89 29.24
N LYS A 294 -4.95 12.76 30.54
CA LYS A 294 -5.65 13.49 31.60
C LYS A 294 -5.40 14.99 31.49
N ARG A 295 -4.15 15.43 31.38
CA ARG A 295 -3.77 16.84 31.19
C ARG A 295 -4.50 17.44 30.00
N ASN A 296 -4.42 16.78 28.84
CA ASN A 296 -4.99 17.28 27.61
C ASN A 296 -6.53 17.40 27.68
N ARG A 297 -7.21 16.47 28.37
CA ARG A 297 -8.66 16.57 28.64
C ARG A 297 -9.01 17.79 29.48
N VAL A 298 -8.33 17.97 30.62
CA VAL A 298 -8.62 19.11 31.50
C VAL A 298 -8.37 20.44 30.78
N LEU A 299 -7.28 20.55 30.02
CA LEU A 299 -7.02 21.76 29.22
C LEU A 299 -8.09 22.00 28.15
N ARG A 300 -8.55 20.94 27.48
CA ARG A 300 -9.63 20.99 26.49
C ARG A 300 -10.97 21.41 27.10
N ASP A 301 -11.25 21.00 28.33
CA ASP A 301 -12.48 21.36 29.04
C ASP A 301 -12.46 22.84 29.49
N LEU A 302 -11.28 23.39 29.79
CA LEU A 302 -11.10 24.80 30.14
C LEU A 302 -11.17 25.75 28.94
N CYS A 303 -10.87 25.28 27.71
CA CYS A 303 -10.82 26.12 26.53
C CYS A 303 -11.45 25.44 25.29
N PRO A 304 -12.65 25.90 24.86
CA PRO A 304 -13.35 25.33 23.69
C PRO A 304 -12.55 25.35 22.37
N ASP A 305 -11.61 26.29 22.21
CA ASP A 305 -10.74 26.38 21.03
C ASP A 305 -9.87 25.13 20.82
N LEU A 306 -9.71 24.31 21.86
CA LEU A 306 -8.99 23.03 21.78
C LEU A 306 -9.85 21.88 21.26
N TRP A 307 -11.18 22.01 21.10
CA TRP A 307 -12.03 20.92 20.63
C TRP A 307 -11.68 20.40 19.24
N THR A 308 -11.14 21.26 18.38
CA THR A 308 -10.70 20.91 17.02
C THR A 308 -9.31 20.29 16.99
N LYS A 309 -8.53 20.39 18.08
CA LYS A 309 -7.13 19.95 18.16
C LYS A 309 -6.94 18.75 19.10
N ILE A 310 -7.75 18.62 20.13
CA ILE A 310 -7.70 17.56 21.14
C ILE A 310 -9.03 16.80 21.15
N THR A 311 -8.96 15.48 21.17
CA THR A 311 -10.14 14.59 21.24
C THR A 311 -10.75 14.57 22.65
N ALA A 312 -11.96 14.03 22.79
CA ALA A 312 -12.59 13.88 24.10
C ALA A 312 -11.81 12.93 25.04
N SER A 313 -11.04 12.00 24.49
CA SER A 313 -10.18 11.11 25.26
C SER A 313 -8.86 11.76 25.71
N GLY A 314 -8.55 12.97 25.23
CA GLY A 314 -7.30 13.69 25.52
C GLY A 314 -6.19 13.47 24.50
N ASP A 315 -6.48 12.83 23.38
CA ASP A 315 -5.51 12.61 22.31
C ASP A 315 -5.34 13.84 21.44
N ILE A 316 -4.12 14.08 20.94
CA ILE A 316 -3.83 15.24 20.09
C ILE A 316 -4.04 14.84 18.62
N ARG A 317 -4.81 15.62 17.87
CA ARG A 317 -5.10 15.33 16.46
C ARG A 317 -3.91 15.67 15.58
N GLY A 318 -3.49 14.71 14.75
CA GLY A 318 -2.45 14.92 13.75
C GLY A 318 -1.01 14.61 14.22
N ILE A 319 -0.84 14.06 15.42
CA ILE A 319 0.42 13.42 15.83
C ILE A 319 0.60 12.08 15.09
N ALA A 320 1.84 11.62 14.95
CA ALA A 320 2.15 10.39 14.21
C ALA A 320 1.60 9.14 14.89
N THR A 321 1.66 9.10 16.22
CA THR A 321 1.25 7.95 17.04
C THR A 321 0.30 8.44 18.13
N SER A 322 -0.95 8.00 18.08
CA SER A 322 -1.98 8.39 19.06
C SER A 322 -1.56 8.01 20.48
N ILE A 323 -1.72 8.93 21.44
CA ILE A 323 -1.40 8.68 22.86
C ILE A 323 -2.32 7.59 23.42
N VAL A 324 -3.57 7.54 22.95
CA VAL A 324 -4.53 6.49 23.34
C VAL A 324 -4.06 5.13 22.85
N THR A 325 -3.64 5.02 21.58
CA THR A 325 -3.11 3.76 21.03
C THR A 325 -1.88 3.28 21.81
N ARG A 326 -0.95 4.19 22.14
CA ARG A 326 0.22 3.85 22.97
C ARG A 326 -0.18 3.36 24.35
N TYR A 327 -1.16 4.01 24.98
CA TYR A 327 -1.68 3.61 26.29
C TYR A 327 -2.39 2.25 26.26
N ASP A 328 -3.23 2.00 25.26
CA ASP A 328 -4.00 0.75 25.16
C ASP A 328 -3.10 -0.45 24.87
N HIS A 329 -2.09 -0.30 23.99
CA HIS A 329 -1.09 -1.35 23.77
C HIS A 329 -0.31 -1.75 25.03
N LEU A 330 -0.14 -0.83 25.99
CA LEU A 330 0.48 -1.16 27.28
C LEU A 330 -0.47 -1.85 28.26
N LYS A 331 -1.79 -1.76 28.06
CA LYS A 331 -2.78 -2.50 28.88
C LYS A 331 -2.90 -3.94 28.44
N ASP A 332 -2.88 -4.19 27.14
CA ASP A 332 -3.08 -5.53 26.56
C ASP A 332 -1.97 -6.50 26.94
N LEU A 333 -0.75 -6.00 27.22
CA LEU A 333 0.36 -6.80 27.74
C LEU A 333 0.03 -7.51 29.07
N ASN A 334 -0.79 -6.91 29.94
CA ASN A 334 -1.23 -7.57 31.18
C ASN A 334 -2.23 -8.70 30.91
N ALA A 335 -3.06 -8.59 29.86
CA ALA A 335 -4.00 -9.64 29.49
C ALA A 335 -3.28 -10.85 28.88
N GLU A 336 -2.23 -10.62 28.08
CA GLU A 336 -1.36 -11.69 27.58
C GLU A 336 -0.59 -12.40 28.71
N ASP A 337 -0.11 -11.67 29.73
CA ASP A 337 0.54 -12.25 30.92
C ASP A 337 -0.44 -13.01 31.83
N ASP A 338 -1.71 -12.58 31.92
CA ASP A 338 -2.77 -13.30 32.62
C ASP A 338 -3.31 -14.51 31.81
N GLU A 339 -3.26 -14.45 30.47
CA GLU A 339 -3.52 -15.59 29.57
C GLU A 339 -2.40 -16.64 29.64
N LEU A 340 -1.13 -16.23 29.78
CA LEU A 340 0.01 -17.13 30.01
C LEU A 340 -0.14 -17.98 31.30
N ARG A 341 -0.95 -17.53 32.27
CA ARG A 341 -1.36 -18.36 33.42
C ARG A 341 -2.41 -19.43 33.07
N GLN A 342 -3.24 -19.23 32.04
CA GLN A 342 -4.20 -20.22 31.55
C GLN A 342 -3.58 -21.26 30.61
N VAL A 343 -2.45 -20.93 29.96
CA VAL A 343 -1.69 -21.82 29.04
C VAL A 343 -1.11 -23.07 29.74
N VAL A 344 -1.22 -23.19 31.06
CA VAL A 344 -0.89 -24.42 31.82
C VAL A 344 -1.97 -25.53 31.65
N SER A 345 -3.05 -25.31 30.89
CA SER A 345 -4.10 -26.31 30.60
C SER A 345 -4.20 -26.61 29.09
N GLY A 346 -3.41 -27.57 28.61
CA GLY A 346 -2.91 -27.61 27.22
C GLY A 346 -3.57 -28.54 26.18
N ASP A 347 -4.61 -29.32 26.47
CA ASP A 347 -5.00 -30.39 25.53
C ASP A 347 -6.13 -30.01 24.54
N ASP A 348 -7.18 -29.29 24.96
CA ASP A 348 -8.35 -29.01 24.10
C ASP A 348 -8.09 -27.93 23.01
N TYR A 349 -7.24 -26.94 23.30
CA TYR A 349 -6.93 -25.85 22.35
C TYR A 349 -6.16 -26.33 21.11
N SER A 350 -5.29 -27.33 21.29
CA SER A 350 -4.46 -27.88 20.21
C SER A 350 -5.30 -28.58 19.13
N ILE A 351 -6.33 -29.33 19.56
CA ILE A 351 -7.24 -30.06 18.67
C ILE A 351 -8.09 -29.07 17.86
N GLN A 352 -8.64 -28.04 18.50
CA GLN A 352 -9.48 -27.06 17.82
C GLN A 352 -8.70 -26.23 16.79
N LYS A 353 -7.45 -25.85 17.09
CA LYS A 353 -6.56 -25.16 16.15
C LYS A 353 -6.21 -26.05 14.94
N MET A 354 -5.94 -27.35 15.18
CA MET A 354 -5.66 -28.31 14.12
C MET A 354 -6.88 -28.53 13.20
N VAL A 355 -8.08 -28.66 13.76
CA VAL A 355 -9.32 -28.81 12.97
C VAL A 355 -9.59 -27.58 12.10
N SER A 356 -9.47 -26.36 12.65
CA SER A 356 -9.66 -25.11 11.89
C SER A 356 -8.64 -24.99 10.76
N THR A 357 -7.36 -25.32 11.02
CA THR A 357 -6.30 -25.28 10.00
C THR A 357 -6.57 -26.27 8.87
N ALA A 358 -6.99 -27.50 9.20
CA ALA A 358 -7.34 -28.52 8.21
C ALA A 358 -8.54 -28.10 7.34
N LEU A 359 -9.59 -27.54 7.96
CA LEU A 359 -10.75 -27.00 7.25
C LEU A 359 -10.33 -25.90 6.28
N GLY A 360 -9.55 -24.92 6.73
CA GLY A 360 -9.08 -23.83 5.87
C GLY A 360 -8.19 -24.30 4.71
N LEU A 361 -7.31 -25.29 4.93
CA LEU A 361 -6.47 -25.85 3.86
C LEU A 361 -7.31 -26.64 2.84
N SER A 362 -8.32 -27.40 3.31
CA SER A 362 -9.25 -28.09 2.43
C SER A 362 -10.07 -27.10 1.58
N ALA A 363 -10.47 -25.97 2.16
CA ALA A 363 -11.16 -24.89 1.48
C ALA A 363 -10.25 -24.19 0.44
N CYS A 364 -8.96 -24.00 0.74
CA CYS A 364 -7.98 -23.52 -0.24
C CYS A 364 -7.84 -24.48 -1.44
N ALA A 365 -7.83 -25.79 -1.20
CA ALA A 365 -7.72 -26.80 -2.26
C ALA A 365 -8.97 -26.81 -3.15
N LEU A 366 -10.17 -26.78 -2.55
CA LEU A 366 -11.43 -26.70 -3.26
C LEU A 366 -11.52 -25.43 -4.13
N SER A 367 -11.19 -24.27 -3.53
CA SER A 367 -11.15 -22.98 -4.23
C SER A 367 -10.19 -23.02 -5.42
N SER A 368 -8.99 -23.56 -5.21
CA SER A 368 -7.96 -23.64 -6.25
C SER A 368 -8.38 -24.51 -7.44
N LEU A 369 -9.04 -25.64 -7.17
CA LEU A 369 -9.53 -26.55 -8.20
C LEU A 369 -10.59 -25.87 -9.08
N PHE A 370 -11.59 -25.23 -8.46
CA PHE A 370 -12.67 -24.59 -9.18
C PHE A 370 -12.20 -23.34 -9.93
N PHE A 371 -11.36 -22.47 -9.33
CA PHE A 371 -10.79 -21.33 -10.07
C PHE A 371 -9.92 -21.76 -11.25
N GLY A 372 -9.08 -22.79 -11.08
CA GLY A 372 -8.25 -23.31 -12.16
C GLY A 372 -9.03 -23.96 -13.29
N SER A 373 -10.27 -24.35 -13.01
CA SER A 373 -11.18 -24.99 -13.97
C SER A 373 -12.26 -24.03 -14.51
N ALA A 374 -12.43 -22.85 -13.90
CA ALA A 374 -13.57 -21.96 -14.16
C ALA A 374 -13.66 -21.52 -15.62
N PHE A 375 -12.54 -21.26 -16.29
CA PHE A 375 -12.51 -20.82 -17.69
C PHE A 375 -12.52 -21.95 -18.72
N VAL A 376 -12.50 -23.23 -18.29
CA VAL A 376 -12.53 -24.39 -19.20
C VAL A 376 -13.78 -24.42 -20.09
N PRO A 377 -15.01 -24.17 -19.59
CA PRO A 377 -16.23 -24.20 -20.40
C PRO A 377 -16.26 -23.13 -21.50
N VAL A 378 -15.81 -21.92 -21.20
CA VAL A 378 -15.86 -20.78 -22.12
C VAL A 378 -14.73 -20.78 -23.15
N LYS A 379 -13.64 -21.52 -22.92
CA LYS A 379 -12.45 -21.52 -23.78
C LYS A 379 -12.72 -21.92 -25.24
N LYS A 380 -13.74 -22.74 -25.49
CA LYS A 380 -14.08 -23.24 -26.84
C LYS A 380 -14.96 -22.30 -27.66
N PHE A 381 -15.45 -21.23 -27.05
CA PHE A 381 -16.38 -20.29 -27.66
C PHE A 381 -15.72 -18.91 -27.78
N ASP A 382 -16.08 -18.15 -28.80
CA ASP A 382 -15.59 -16.76 -28.94
C ASP A 382 -16.28 -15.86 -27.89
N PRO A 383 -15.53 -15.32 -26.91
CA PRO A 383 -16.10 -14.43 -25.90
C PRO A 383 -16.29 -12.99 -26.42
N SER A 384 -15.92 -12.69 -27.67
CA SER A 384 -15.94 -11.35 -28.25
C SER A 384 -15.19 -10.35 -27.35
N ASN A 385 -15.83 -9.29 -26.89
CA ASN A 385 -15.25 -8.30 -25.99
C ASN A 385 -15.36 -8.65 -24.49
N GLY A 386 -16.03 -9.75 -24.15
CA GLY A 386 -16.13 -10.26 -22.78
C GLY A 386 -17.16 -9.60 -21.86
N ILE A 387 -17.75 -8.46 -22.23
CA ILE A 387 -18.67 -7.72 -21.35
C ILE A 387 -19.97 -8.49 -21.14
N PHE A 388 -20.51 -9.09 -22.21
CA PHE A 388 -21.70 -9.93 -22.11
C PHE A 388 -21.44 -11.21 -21.29
N VAL A 389 -20.27 -11.83 -21.48
CA VAL A 389 -19.83 -13.00 -20.71
C VAL A 389 -19.74 -12.67 -19.22
N GLN A 390 -19.12 -11.54 -18.86
CA GLN A 390 -19.04 -11.06 -17.48
C GLN A 390 -20.42 -10.92 -16.84
N TRP A 391 -21.38 -10.37 -17.57
CA TRP A 391 -22.74 -10.17 -17.06
C TRP A 391 -23.47 -11.50 -16.84
N VAL A 392 -23.44 -12.42 -17.82
CA VAL A 392 -24.06 -13.76 -17.68
C VAL A 392 -23.40 -14.53 -16.52
N MET A 393 -22.07 -14.45 -16.41
CA MET A 393 -21.32 -15.03 -15.31
C MET A 393 -21.77 -14.46 -13.96
N SER A 394 -21.95 -13.13 -13.86
CA SER A 394 -22.42 -12.48 -12.64
C SER A 394 -23.84 -12.88 -12.23
N ALA A 395 -24.71 -13.21 -13.19
CA ALA A 395 -26.05 -13.71 -12.90
C ALA A 395 -26.00 -15.10 -12.23
N ALA A 396 -25.16 -16.00 -12.73
CA ALA A 396 -24.92 -17.30 -12.09
C ALA A 396 -24.31 -17.15 -10.70
N ILE A 397 -23.35 -16.23 -10.54
CA ILE A 397 -22.74 -15.91 -9.24
C ILE A 397 -23.82 -15.48 -8.24
N LEU A 398 -24.71 -14.56 -8.63
CA LEU A 398 -25.81 -14.11 -7.78
C LEU A 398 -26.74 -15.26 -7.36
N CYS A 399 -27.08 -16.18 -8.29
CA CYS A 399 -27.90 -17.35 -7.97
C CYS A 399 -27.25 -18.25 -6.91
N VAL A 400 -25.95 -18.51 -7.02
CA VAL A 400 -25.21 -19.27 -5.99
C VAL A 400 -25.17 -18.50 -4.67
N GLY A 401 -24.99 -17.18 -4.70
CA GLY A 401 -25.05 -16.34 -3.51
C GLY A 401 -26.38 -16.39 -2.80
N LEU A 402 -27.48 -16.39 -3.54
CA LEU A 402 -28.84 -16.53 -2.99
C LEU A 402 -29.02 -17.89 -2.32
N PHE A 403 -28.49 -18.97 -2.91
CA PHE A 403 -28.47 -20.28 -2.29
C PHE A 403 -27.68 -20.29 -0.98
N THR A 404 -26.47 -19.73 -0.96
CA THR A 404 -25.65 -19.59 0.25
C THR A 404 -26.35 -18.76 1.32
N HIS A 405 -27.06 -17.70 0.93
CA HIS A 405 -27.84 -16.86 1.83
C HIS A 405 -28.98 -17.63 2.50
N ALA A 406 -29.71 -18.43 1.72
CA ALA A 406 -30.77 -19.28 2.25
C ALA A 406 -30.21 -20.38 3.16
N PHE A 407 -29.05 -20.95 2.80
CA PHE A 407 -28.37 -21.96 3.61
C PHE A 407 -27.93 -21.42 4.98
N GLN A 408 -27.50 -20.16 5.05
CA GLN A 408 -27.15 -19.46 6.29
C GLN A 408 -28.36 -18.87 7.05
N ALA A 409 -29.58 -19.28 6.70
CA ALA A 409 -30.81 -18.80 7.32
C ALA A 409 -31.02 -17.27 7.24
N PHE A 410 -30.67 -16.68 6.09
CA PHE A 410 -30.89 -15.25 5.77
C PHE A 410 -30.20 -14.28 6.76
N PRO A 411 -28.86 -14.29 6.81
CA PRO A 411 -28.10 -13.38 7.67
C PRO A 411 -28.33 -11.91 7.28
N GLN A 412 -27.98 -10.98 8.18
CA GLN A 412 -28.17 -9.55 7.91
C GLN A 412 -27.40 -9.09 6.66
N PHE A 413 -28.09 -8.43 5.73
CA PHE A 413 -27.47 -7.86 4.54
C PHE A 413 -26.56 -6.67 4.88
N GLN A 414 -25.34 -6.66 4.32
CA GLN A 414 -24.31 -5.68 4.65
C GLN A 414 -23.86 -4.92 3.39
N PRO A 415 -24.36 -3.69 3.16
CA PRO A 415 -24.07 -2.93 1.95
C PRO A 415 -22.58 -2.66 1.71
N LEU A 416 -21.79 -2.51 2.77
CA LEU A 416 -20.35 -2.25 2.65
C LEU A 416 -19.61 -3.44 2.02
N ALA A 417 -20.07 -4.67 2.25
CA ALA A 417 -19.50 -5.88 1.62
C ALA A 417 -19.69 -5.91 0.09
N MET A 418 -20.69 -5.19 -0.44
CA MET A 418 -20.92 -5.06 -1.89
C MET A 418 -19.75 -4.37 -2.59
N LEU A 419 -19.02 -3.46 -1.91
CA LEU A 419 -17.85 -2.80 -2.49
C LEU A 419 -16.76 -3.79 -2.87
N GLY A 420 -16.60 -4.87 -2.09
CA GLY A 420 -15.67 -5.94 -2.41
C GLY A 420 -16.01 -6.59 -3.75
N GLY A 421 -17.28 -6.93 -3.94
CA GLY A 421 -17.78 -7.50 -5.20
C GLY A 421 -17.65 -6.54 -6.38
N ALA A 422 -17.84 -5.24 -6.14
CA ALA A 422 -17.63 -4.21 -7.15
C ALA A 422 -16.16 -4.14 -7.61
N PHE A 423 -15.20 -4.18 -6.68
CA PHE A 423 -13.78 -4.24 -7.02
C PHE A 423 -13.45 -5.46 -7.89
N TRP A 424 -13.95 -6.63 -7.51
CA TRP A 424 -13.75 -7.83 -8.32
C TRP A 424 -14.32 -7.67 -9.74
N ALA A 425 -15.55 -7.19 -9.88
CA ALA A 425 -16.19 -7.01 -11.18
C ALA A 425 -15.45 -5.99 -12.08
N LEU A 426 -14.90 -4.92 -11.49
CA LEU A 426 -14.07 -3.93 -12.20
C LEU A 426 -12.73 -4.50 -12.64
N GLY A 427 -12.12 -5.39 -11.87
CA GLY A 427 -10.97 -6.16 -12.32
C GLY A 427 -11.34 -7.09 -13.48
N ASN A 428 -12.42 -7.86 -13.32
CA ASN A 428 -12.76 -8.96 -14.23
C ASN A 428 -13.25 -8.51 -15.60
N VAL A 429 -13.89 -7.34 -15.73
CA VAL A 429 -14.24 -6.79 -17.05
C VAL A 429 -13.02 -6.55 -17.94
N THR A 430 -11.84 -6.32 -17.34
CA THR A 430 -10.60 -6.10 -18.09
C THR A 430 -9.85 -7.39 -18.44
N ALA A 431 -10.24 -8.53 -17.88
CA ALA A 431 -9.52 -9.80 -18.05
C ALA A 431 -9.44 -10.23 -19.52
N ILE A 432 -10.55 -10.23 -20.25
CA ILE A 432 -10.61 -10.64 -21.66
C ILE A 432 -9.78 -9.70 -22.56
N PRO A 433 -9.92 -8.35 -22.46
CA PRO A 433 -9.03 -7.42 -23.14
C PRO A 433 -7.54 -7.66 -22.85
N ILE A 434 -7.15 -7.91 -21.59
CA ILE A 434 -5.75 -8.19 -21.25
C ILE A 434 -5.28 -9.47 -21.94
N MET A 435 -6.08 -10.54 -21.89
CA MET A 435 -5.73 -11.83 -22.49
C MET A 435 -5.57 -11.74 -24.02
N ASN A 436 -6.37 -10.90 -24.68
CA ASN A 436 -6.26 -10.66 -26.12
C ASN A 436 -4.97 -9.92 -26.52
N VAL A 437 -4.39 -9.10 -25.63
CA VAL A 437 -3.18 -8.30 -25.92
C VAL A 437 -1.90 -8.97 -25.45
N LEU A 438 -1.88 -9.47 -24.21
CA LEU A 438 -0.68 -10.07 -23.60
C LEU A 438 -0.59 -11.58 -23.82
N GLY A 439 -1.69 -12.21 -24.24
CA GLY A 439 -1.85 -13.65 -24.21
C GLY A 439 -2.32 -14.14 -22.83
N LEU A 440 -3.05 -15.25 -22.84
CA LEU A 440 -3.67 -15.87 -21.67
C LEU A 440 -2.68 -16.06 -20.49
N GLY A 441 -1.51 -16.63 -20.74
CA GLY A 441 -0.53 -16.96 -19.70
C GLY A 441 0.16 -15.74 -19.07
N MET A 442 0.65 -14.80 -19.89
CA MET A 442 1.33 -13.60 -19.39
C MET A 442 0.37 -12.64 -18.66
N GLY A 443 -0.88 -12.52 -19.15
CA GLY A 443 -1.91 -11.77 -18.44
C GLY A 443 -2.15 -12.33 -17.04
N MET A 444 -2.50 -13.63 -16.96
CA MET A 444 -2.80 -14.31 -15.70
C MET A 444 -1.69 -14.18 -14.67
N LEU A 445 -0.43 -14.27 -15.12
CA LEU A 445 0.71 -14.08 -14.22
C LEU A 445 0.74 -12.67 -13.63
N ILE A 446 0.65 -11.63 -14.46
CA ILE A 446 0.82 -10.25 -14.00
C ILE A 446 -0.26 -9.87 -12.99
N TRP A 447 -1.54 -10.06 -13.34
CA TRP A 447 -2.61 -9.73 -12.39
C TRP A 447 -2.66 -10.70 -11.22
N GLY A 448 -2.30 -11.98 -11.41
CA GLY A 448 -2.26 -12.99 -10.36
C GLY A 448 -1.18 -12.69 -9.31
N THR A 449 0.01 -12.27 -9.74
CA THR A 449 1.09 -11.82 -8.84
C THR A 449 0.67 -10.57 -8.07
N THR A 450 0.06 -9.59 -8.74
CA THR A 450 -0.41 -8.39 -8.04
C THR A 450 -1.54 -8.72 -7.07
N ASN A 451 -2.51 -9.56 -7.44
CA ASN A 451 -3.57 -10.05 -6.55
C ASN A 451 -2.99 -10.72 -5.29
N CYS A 452 -2.06 -11.64 -5.48
CA CYS A 452 -1.37 -12.34 -4.41
C CYS A 452 -0.64 -11.37 -3.46
N VAL A 453 0.22 -10.49 -4.00
CA VAL A 453 1.03 -9.56 -3.21
C VAL A 453 0.15 -8.54 -2.50
N THR A 454 -0.84 -7.97 -3.18
CA THR A 454 -1.76 -6.99 -2.59
C THR A 454 -2.56 -7.60 -1.45
N GLY A 455 -3.22 -8.75 -1.67
CA GLY A 455 -4.02 -9.40 -0.62
C GLY A 455 -3.18 -9.91 0.55
N TRP A 456 -2.00 -10.47 0.26
CA TRP A 456 -1.04 -10.85 1.31
C TRP A 456 -0.58 -9.64 2.13
N ALA A 457 -0.25 -8.51 1.48
CA ALA A 457 0.21 -7.30 2.16
C ALA A 457 -0.90 -6.66 3.00
N VAL A 458 -2.14 -6.65 2.49
CA VAL A 458 -3.32 -6.20 3.23
C VAL A 458 -3.46 -6.96 4.55
N GLY A 459 -3.48 -8.30 4.48
CA GLY A 459 -3.60 -9.13 5.69
C GLY A 459 -2.38 -9.05 6.60
N ARG A 460 -1.16 -9.01 6.04
CA ARG A 460 0.07 -9.02 6.83
C ARG A 460 0.32 -7.71 7.57
N PHE A 461 0.01 -6.57 6.95
CA PHE A 461 0.32 -5.25 7.49
C PHE A 461 -0.91 -4.49 7.99
N GLY A 462 -2.12 -5.04 7.86
CA GLY A 462 -3.35 -4.36 8.27
C GLY A 462 -3.71 -3.16 7.40
N LEU A 463 -3.39 -3.21 6.10
CA LEU A 463 -3.62 -2.07 5.20
C LEU A 463 -5.13 -1.80 5.03
N PHE A 464 -5.52 -0.54 4.86
CA PHE A 464 -6.93 -0.11 4.79
C PHE A 464 -7.71 -0.29 6.09
N GLY A 465 -6.99 -0.38 7.21
CA GLY A 465 -7.58 -0.45 8.54
C GLY A 465 -8.21 -1.81 8.83
N VAL A 466 -7.69 -2.91 8.28
CA VAL A 466 -7.96 -4.26 8.79
C VAL A 466 -6.91 -4.64 9.83
N SER A 467 -7.22 -5.59 10.70
CA SER A 467 -6.30 -6.08 11.74
C SER A 467 -5.12 -6.83 11.09
N ALA A 468 -3.90 -6.50 11.49
CA ALA A 468 -2.70 -7.14 10.96
C ALA A 468 -2.60 -8.59 11.48
N THR A 469 -2.60 -9.57 10.58
CA THR A 469 -2.41 -10.99 10.94
C THR A 469 -0.97 -11.41 10.68
N VAL A 470 -0.23 -11.71 11.74
CA VAL A 470 1.15 -12.22 11.66
C VAL A 470 1.13 -13.75 11.73
N PRO A 471 1.63 -14.48 10.72
CA PRO A 471 1.77 -15.94 10.80
C PRO A 471 2.72 -16.36 11.93
N ALA A 472 2.54 -17.56 12.48
CA ALA A 472 3.39 -18.08 13.55
C ALA A 472 4.87 -18.20 13.14
N LEU A 473 5.14 -18.51 11.86
CA LEU A 473 6.49 -18.55 11.29
C LEU A 473 6.65 -17.57 10.11
N PRO A 474 6.94 -16.28 10.38
CA PRO A 474 6.97 -15.24 9.34
C PRO A 474 7.99 -15.52 8.23
N ILE A 475 9.20 -15.99 8.57
CA ILE A 475 10.26 -16.26 7.59
C ILE A 475 9.81 -17.35 6.61
N LEU A 476 9.15 -18.39 7.11
CA LEU A 476 8.64 -19.48 6.30
C LEU A 476 7.54 -19.01 5.34
N ASN A 477 6.67 -18.11 5.82
CA ASN A 477 5.64 -17.47 5.00
C ASN A 477 6.26 -16.65 3.84
N TYR A 478 7.30 -15.85 4.12
CA TYR A 478 8.01 -15.06 3.10
C TYR A 478 8.70 -15.94 2.06
N ILE A 479 9.39 -16.99 2.49
CA ILE A 479 10.04 -17.95 1.58
C ILE A 479 8.98 -18.62 0.69
N GLY A 480 7.88 -19.07 1.29
CA GLY A 480 6.77 -19.67 0.56
C GLY A 480 6.15 -18.70 -0.47
N LEU A 481 5.91 -17.45 -0.10
CA LEU A 481 5.42 -16.40 -1.01
C LEU A 481 6.35 -16.19 -2.21
N VAL A 482 7.66 -16.07 -1.95
CA VAL A 482 8.67 -15.90 -3.02
C VAL A 482 8.66 -17.11 -3.95
N MET A 483 8.64 -18.33 -3.41
CA MET A 483 8.58 -19.56 -4.21
C MET A 483 7.33 -19.63 -5.09
N VAL A 484 6.17 -19.29 -4.53
CA VAL A 484 4.91 -19.25 -5.28
C VAL A 484 4.97 -18.25 -6.45
N ILE A 485 5.52 -17.05 -6.23
CA ILE A 485 5.68 -16.04 -7.29
C ILE A 485 6.67 -16.52 -8.36
N LEU A 486 7.78 -17.15 -7.97
CA LEU A 486 8.75 -17.74 -8.90
C LEU A 486 8.12 -18.88 -9.72
N GLY A 487 7.28 -19.71 -9.10
CA GLY A 487 6.50 -20.75 -9.76
C GLY A 487 5.59 -20.18 -10.86
N GLY A 488 4.86 -19.10 -10.55
CA GLY A 488 4.11 -18.33 -11.54
C GLY A 488 4.99 -17.82 -12.70
N GLY A 489 6.19 -17.32 -12.38
CA GLY A 489 7.18 -16.89 -13.38
C GLY A 489 7.63 -18.00 -14.32
N PHE A 490 7.73 -19.25 -13.86
CA PHE A 490 8.02 -20.39 -14.73
C PHE A 490 6.82 -20.78 -15.61
N PHE A 491 5.58 -20.64 -15.11
CA PHE A 491 4.38 -20.90 -15.91
C PHE A 491 4.27 -20.00 -17.14
N SER A 492 4.70 -18.74 -17.06
CA SER A 492 4.62 -17.83 -18.21
C SER A 492 5.61 -18.13 -19.33
N GLN A 493 6.63 -18.95 -19.07
CA GLN A 493 7.61 -19.36 -20.08
C GLN A 493 7.08 -20.50 -20.97
N ILE A 494 5.95 -21.11 -20.61
CA ILE A 494 5.31 -22.18 -21.37
C ILE A 494 4.58 -21.55 -22.56
N ARG A 495 5.00 -21.91 -23.78
CA ARG A 495 4.32 -21.50 -25.02
C ARG A 495 3.25 -22.52 -25.39
N PRO A 496 1.94 -22.22 -25.28
CA PRO A 496 0.91 -23.11 -25.80
C PRO A 496 0.87 -23.07 -27.34
N ILE A 497 0.55 -24.21 -27.96
CA ILE A 497 0.27 -24.27 -29.40
C ILE A 497 -1.14 -23.72 -29.62
N VAL A 498 -1.25 -22.53 -30.21
CA VAL A 498 -2.54 -21.96 -30.62
C VAL A 498 -2.84 -22.46 -32.03
N HIS A 499 -3.86 -23.30 -32.19
CA HIS A 499 -4.41 -23.63 -33.50
C HIS A 499 -5.19 -22.41 -34.02
N ILE A 500 -4.56 -21.61 -34.88
CA ILE A 500 -5.25 -20.59 -35.67
C ILE A 500 -5.95 -21.34 -36.82
N PRO A 501 -7.28 -21.19 -37.02
CA PRO A 501 -7.92 -21.66 -38.25
C PRO A 501 -7.30 -20.91 -39.42
N ASN A 502 -6.65 -21.62 -40.35
CA ASN A 502 -6.08 -21.06 -41.57
C ASN A 502 -7.16 -20.30 -42.36
N SER A 503 -7.16 -18.98 -42.21
CA SER A 503 -7.85 -18.05 -43.09
C SER A 503 -7.04 -16.75 -43.08
N GLY A 504 -5.91 -16.76 -43.81
CA GLY A 504 -5.09 -15.55 -43.94
C GLY A 504 -3.62 -15.72 -44.31
N GLU A 505 -3.09 -16.94 -44.41
CA GLU A 505 -1.74 -17.19 -44.95
C GLU A 505 -1.84 -17.80 -46.36
N ASP A 506 -2.20 -16.96 -47.34
CA ASP A 506 -1.99 -17.26 -48.78
C ASP A 506 -1.73 -15.99 -49.60
N ILE A 507 -1.29 -14.92 -48.95
CA ILE A 507 -0.83 -13.71 -49.64
C ILE A 507 0.47 -13.30 -48.96
N LEU A 508 1.60 -13.58 -49.61
CA LEU A 508 2.96 -13.00 -49.44
C LEU A 508 4.12 -14.01 -49.45
N ASP A 509 3.98 -15.21 -50.01
CA ASP A 509 5.16 -15.98 -50.41
C ASP A 509 5.00 -16.54 -51.83
N GLY A 510 5.66 -15.89 -52.78
CA GLY A 510 5.50 -16.18 -54.22
C GLY A 510 6.36 -15.27 -55.08
N ASP A 511 7.65 -15.18 -54.80
CA ASP A 511 8.64 -14.64 -55.74
C ASP A 511 9.39 -15.84 -56.35
N SER A 512 8.86 -16.38 -57.44
CA SER A 512 9.57 -17.28 -58.35
C SER A 512 9.12 -16.96 -59.77
N VAL A 513 9.98 -16.23 -60.47
CA VAL A 513 9.86 -15.92 -61.89
C VAL A 513 9.86 -17.23 -62.68
N THR A 514 8.78 -17.50 -63.41
CA THR A 514 8.80 -18.41 -64.57
C THR A 514 8.05 -17.74 -65.72
N LEU A 515 8.82 -17.39 -66.75
CA LEU A 515 8.34 -16.90 -68.04
C LEU A 515 7.58 -18.02 -68.76
N VAL A 516 6.29 -17.83 -69.04
CA VAL A 516 5.61 -18.48 -70.18
C VAL A 516 4.73 -17.45 -70.89
N ARG A 517 4.79 -17.52 -72.22
CA ARG A 517 4.45 -16.52 -73.21
C ARG A 517 3.11 -16.86 -73.90
N SER A 518 2.45 -15.80 -74.38
CA SER A 518 1.50 -15.73 -75.52
C SER A 518 0.04 -16.16 -75.35
N GLY A 519 -0.86 -15.24 -75.73
CA GLY A 519 -2.13 -15.57 -76.38
C GLY A 519 -3.25 -14.52 -76.25
N SER A 520 -3.28 -13.53 -77.17
CA SER A 520 -4.43 -12.80 -77.77
C SER A 520 -5.54 -12.23 -76.87
N ASP A 521 -5.67 -10.92 -76.71
CA ASP A 521 -6.31 -9.92 -77.62
C ASP A 521 -7.85 -9.91 -77.52
N GLU A 522 -8.41 -8.83 -76.98
CA GLU A 522 -9.48 -8.02 -77.61
C GLU A 522 -9.75 -6.72 -76.78
N ASP A 523 -9.35 -5.58 -77.39
CA ASP A 523 -9.99 -4.23 -77.48
C ASP A 523 -11.09 -3.83 -76.48
N SER A 524 -11.24 -2.62 -75.91
CA SER A 524 -10.76 -1.23 -76.16
C SER A 524 -11.36 -0.33 -75.00
N PRO A 525 -11.35 1.04 -74.99
CA PRO A 525 -10.32 1.92 -74.43
C PRO A 525 -10.85 2.98 -73.39
N LEU A 526 -9.95 3.84 -72.88
CA LEU A 526 -10.13 5.15 -72.20
C LEU A 526 -10.28 5.22 -70.66
N LEU A 527 -9.14 5.36 -69.96
CA LEU A 527 -8.87 6.55 -69.09
C LEU A 527 -7.39 6.63 -68.68
N SER A 528 -6.74 7.67 -69.23
CA SER A 528 -5.55 8.41 -68.76
C SER A 528 -4.37 7.65 -68.10
N SER A 529 -3.23 7.75 -68.79
CA SER A 529 -1.87 7.55 -68.28
C SER A 529 -1.60 8.24 -66.94
N ALA A 530 -1.46 7.47 -65.86
CA ALA A 530 -0.70 7.91 -64.68
C ALA A 530 0.79 7.60 -64.92
N PRO A 531 1.72 8.54 -64.66
CA PRO A 531 3.14 8.25 -64.80
C PRO A 531 3.52 7.19 -63.77
N ALA A 532 4.18 6.13 -64.21
CA ALA A 532 4.82 5.17 -63.32
C ALA A 532 5.92 5.92 -62.55
N VAL A 533 5.59 6.40 -61.34
CA VAL A 533 6.58 6.97 -60.43
C VAL A 533 7.52 5.83 -60.04
N VAL A 534 8.71 5.84 -60.63
CA VAL A 534 9.82 4.96 -60.24
C VAL A 534 10.26 5.39 -58.84
N ILE A 535 9.63 4.80 -57.81
CA ILE A 535 10.04 5.01 -56.42
C ILE A 535 11.38 4.30 -56.22
N ASN A 536 12.44 5.09 -56.04
CA ASN A 536 13.80 4.63 -55.80
C ASN A 536 13.84 3.60 -54.63
N ARG A 537 14.63 2.52 -54.78
CA ARG A 537 14.81 1.46 -53.75
C ARG A 537 15.32 2.00 -52.41
N SER A 538 15.90 3.20 -52.36
CA SER A 538 16.28 3.87 -51.09
C SER A 538 15.08 4.48 -50.36
N THR A 539 14.16 5.15 -51.07
CA THR A 539 12.95 5.76 -50.52
C THR A 539 11.96 4.71 -50.01
N LYS A 540 11.83 3.59 -50.73
CA LYS A 540 11.01 2.43 -50.31
C LYS A 540 11.55 1.82 -48.99
N ARG A 541 12.87 1.73 -48.83
CA ARG A 541 13.53 1.28 -47.58
C ARG A 541 13.38 2.27 -46.42
N PHE A 542 13.41 3.58 -46.70
CA PHE A 542 13.24 4.61 -45.68
C PHE A 542 11.80 4.67 -45.15
N LEU A 543 10.81 4.64 -46.05
CA LEU A 543 9.39 4.53 -45.70
C LEU A 543 9.10 3.22 -44.95
N HIS A 544 9.69 2.10 -45.39
CA HIS A 544 9.57 0.82 -44.69
C HIS A 544 10.18 0.87 -43.28
N ARG A 545 11.35 1.50 -43.09
CA ARG A 545 11.96 1.72 -41.76
C ARG A 545 11.11 2.63 -40.88
N GLY A 546 10.59 3.74 -41.41
CA GLY A 546 9.72 4.67 -40.69
C GLY A 546 8.39 4.01 -40.27
N PHE A 547 7.75 3.27 -41.18
CA PHE A 547 6.55 2.49 -40.91
C PHE A 547 6.81 1.42 -39.86
N LYS A 548 7.92 0.68 -39.96
CA LYS A 548 8.31 -0.34 -38.97
C LYS A 548 8.54 0.30 -37.58
N ILE A 549 9.17 1.47 -37.51
CA ILE A 549 9.35 2.22 -36.24
C ILE A 549 8.00 2.67 -35.67
N ILE A 550 7.09 3.21 -36.48
CA ILE A 550 5.76 3.65 -36.03
C ILE A 550 4.91 2.47 -35.53
N VAL A 551 4.94 1.35 -36.26
CA VAL A 551 4.27 0.10 -35.87
C VAL A 551 4.86 -0.44 -34.56
N THR A 552 6.19 -0.48 -34.43
CA THR A 552 6.86 -0.89 -33.19
C THR A 552 6.50 0.02 -32.01
N ILE A 553 6.48 1.35 -32.19
CA ILE A 553 6.11 2.30 -31.12
C ILE A 553 4.63 2.10 -30.72
N ARG A 554 3.72 1.97 -31.68
CA ARG A 554 2.29 1.73 -31.40
C ARG A 554 2.08 0.40 -30.68
N LEU A 555 2.78 -0.64 -31.10
CA LEU A 555 2.73 -1.96 -30.48
C LEU A 555 3.28 -1.93 -29.04
N THR A 556 4.42 -1.27 -28.81
CA THR A 556 5.01 -1.14 -27.47
C THR A 556 4.10 -0.37 -26.52
N VAL A 557 3.52 0.76 -26.95
CA VAL A 557 2.58 1.54 -26.11
C VAL A 557 1.33 0.73 -25.78
N PHE A 558 0.81 -0.03 -26.74
CA PHE A 558 -0.36 -0.88 -26.55
C PHE A 558 -0.09 -2.02 -25.55
N ILE A 559 1.06 -2.71 -25.67
CA ILE A 559 1.49 -3.74 -24.72
C ILE A 559 1.70 -3.13 -23.31
N SER A 560 2.38 -1.98 -23.20
CA SER A 560 2.58 -1.32 -21.91
C SER A 560 1.25 -0.92 -21.25
N SER A 561 0.26 -0.50 -22.03
CA SER A 561 -1.08 -0.20 -21.51
C SER A 561 -1.79 -1.43 -20.96
N ALA A 562 -1.69 -2.59 -21.63
CA ALA A 562 -2.29 -3.83 -21.16
C ALA A 562 -1.63 -4.35 -19.88
N VAL A 563 -0.29 -4.21 -19.75
CA VAL A 563 0.43 -4.52 -18.50
C VAL A 563 -0.06 -3.63 -17.35
N PHE A 564 -0.21 -2.32 -17.59
CA PHE A 564 -0.72 -1.39 -16.60
C PHE A 564 -2.14 -1.74 -16.14
N VAL A 565 -3.03 -2.06 -17.08
CA VAL A 565 -4.40 -2.49 -16.78
C VAL A 565 -4.40 -3.82 -16.00
N ALA A 566 -3.50 -4.76 -16.32
CA ALA A 566 -3.35 -6.01 -15.57
C ALA A 566 -2.89 -5.80 -14.12
N LEU A 567 -1.98 -4.86 -13.87
CA LEU A 567 -1.58 -4.49 -12.50
C LEU A 567 -2.75 -3.89 -11.72
N ILE A 568 -3.54 -3.02 -12.34
CA ILE A 568 -4.74 -2.44 -11.71
C ILE A 568 -5.78 -3.52 -11.42
N ALA A 569 -6.04 -4.43 -12.37
CA ALA A 569 -6.96 -5.54 -12.18
C ALA A 569 -6.53 -6.43 -11.01
N GLY A 570 -5.24 -6.76 -10.93
CA GLY A 570 -4.68 -7.52 -9.82
C GLY A 570 -4.81 -6.81 -8.48
N PHE A 571 -4.61 -5.49 -8.43
CA PHE A 571 -4.84 -4.70 -7.21
C PHE A 571 -6.31 -4.78 -6.76
N PHE A 572 -7.27 -4.62 -7.69
CA PHE A 572 -8.69 -4.75 -7.38
C PHE A 572 -9.08 -6.14 -6.86
N TYR A 573 -8.52 -7.20 -7.45
CA TYR A 573 -8.71 -8.55 -6.91
C TYR A 573 -8.13 -8.69 -5.50
N GLY A 574 -6.95 -8.11 -5.25
CA GLY A 574 -6.28 -8.19 -3.95
C GLY A 574 -7.06 -7.51 -2.82
N ILE A 575 -7.81 -6.45 -3.11
CA ILE A 575 -8.62 -5.73 -2.13
C ILE A 575 -10.07 -6.21 -2.04
N THR A 576 -10.46 -7.26 -2.77
CA THR A 576 -11.87 -7.72 -2.86
C THR A 576 -12.46 -8.09 -1.50
N PHE A 577 -11.64 -8.63 -0.58
CA PHE A 577 -12.09 -9.04 0.75
C PHE A 577 -11.98 -7.93 1.81
N VAL A 578 -11.30 -6.81 1.51
CA VAL A 578 -11.07 -5.72 2.48
C VAL A 578 -12.36 -5.22 3.13
N PRO A 579 -13.45 -4.92 2.38
CA PRO A 579 -14.65 -4.38 3.00
C PRO A 579 -15.35 -5.37 3.95
N VAL A 580 -15.27 -6.68 3.68
CA VAL A 580 -15.87 -7.70 4.55
C VAL A 580 -15.07 -7.83 5.84
N ILE A 581 -13.75 -7.91 5.73
CA ILE A 581 -12.86 -8.08 6.88
C ILE A 581 -12.84 -6.83 7.74
N TYR A 582 -12.93 -5.65 7.13
CA TYR A 582 -13.09 -4.39 7.86
C TYR A 582 -14.31 -4.41 8.79
N ILE A 583 -15.43 -4.99 8.35
CA ILE A 583 -16.64 -5.14 9.19
C ILE A 583 -16.38 -6.15 10.31
N GLN A 584 -15.78 -7.31 9.99
CA GLN A 584 -15.46 -8.35 10.96
C GLN A 584 -14.50 -7.86 12.06
N ASP A 585 -13.54 -7.00 11.70
CA ASP A 585 -12.51 -6.46 12.61
C ASP A 585 -12.98 -5.29 13.46
N HIS A 586 -14.10 -4.63 13.13
CA HIS A 586 -14.60 -3.44 13.84
C HIS A 586 -15.99 -3.67 14.48
N PRO A 587 -16.12 -4.60 15.43
CA PRO A 587 -17.40 -4.90 16.09
C PRO A 587 -17.98 -3.70 16.84
N GLU A 588 -17.15 -2.74 17.25
CA GLU A 588 -17.57 -1.48 17.89
C GLU A 588 -18.26 -0.51 16.92
N LYS A 589 -17.95 -0.57 15.62
CA LYS A 589 -18.61 0.23 14.57
C LYS A 589 -19.81 -0.49 13.96
N PHE A 590 -19.78 -1.82 13.96
CA PHE A 590 -20.82 -2.68 13.39
C PHE A 590 -21.39 -3.65 14.45
N PRO A 591 -22.11 -3.15 15.47
CA PRO A 591 -22.66 -4.01 16.51
C PRO A 591 -23.69 -4.98 15.92
N GLY A 592 -23.54 -6.27 16.20
CA GLY A 592 -24.41 -7.34 15.69
C GLY A 592 -24.04 -7.88 14.31
N ALA A 593 -22.96 -7.40 13.68
CA ALA A 593 -22.44 -8.01 12.46
C ALA A 593 -21.80 -9.37 12.75
N SER A 594 -22.05 -10.35 11.88
CA SER A 594 -21.53 -11.71 12.04
C SER A 594 -20.01 -11.76 11.86
N ARG A 595 -19.36 -12.72 12.52
CA ARG A 595 -17.93 -13.00 12.29
C ARG A 595 -17.70 -14.05 11.21
N ASP A 596 -18.74 -14.80 10.81
CA ASP A 596 -18.64 -15.79 9.75
C ASP A 596 -18.61 -15.09 8.38
N GLY A 597 -17.58 -15.35 7.58
CA GLY A 597 -17.41 -14.81 6.24
C GLY A 597 -18.51 -15.25 5.27
N LEU A 598 -19.14 -16.40 5.52
CA LEU A 598 -20.23 -16.91 4.68
C LEU A 598 -21.47 -15.99 4.69
N ASP A 599 -21.70 -15.25 5.77
CA ASP A 599 -22.84 -14.34 5.90
C ASP A 599 -22.74 -13.14 4.95
N TYR A 600 -21.52 -12.80 4.53
CA TYR A 600 -21.24 -11.68 3.65
C TYR A 600 -21.24 -12.05 2.17
N VAL A 601 -21.23 -13.35 1.82
CA VAL A 601 -21.14 -13.86 0.45
C VAL A 601 -22.24 -13.28 -0.44
N PHE A 602 -23.48 -13.30 0.04
CA PHE A 602 -24.62 -12.77 -0.71
C PHE A 602 -24.49 -11.27 -1.00
N SER A 603 -24.13 -10.49 0.03
CA SER A 603 -23.89 -9.05 -0.10
C SER A 603 -22.76 -8.77 -1.10
N HIS A 604 -21.66 -9.53 -1.02
CA HIS A 604 -20.55 -9.45 -1.98
C HIS A 604 -21.02 -9.72 -3.42
N TYR A 605 -21.83 -10.77 -3.64
CA TYR A 605 -22.30 -11.17 -4.98
C TYR A 605 -23.33 -10.20 -5.56
N CYS A 606 -24.16 -9.56 -4.73
CA CYS A 606 -24.99 -8.45 -5.16
C CYS A 606 -24.14 -7.29 -5.72
N GLY A 607 -23.01 -6.98 -5.07
CA GLY A 607 -22.06 -5.99 -5.57
C GLY A 607 -21.49 -6.33 -6.95
N ILE A 608 -21.14 -7.61 -7.17
CA ILE A 608 -20.67 -8.11 -8.47
C ILE A 608 -21.74 -7.91 -9.55
N PHE A 609 -22.96 -8.37 -9.30
CA PHE A 609 -24.05 -8.34 -10.28
C PHE A 609 -24.48 -6.91 -10.65
N LEU A 610 -24.60 -6.02 -9.66
CA LEU A 610 -24.96 -4.62 -9.92
C LEU A 610 -23.88 -3.90 -10.72
N THR A 611 -22.60 -4.13 -10.40
CA THR A 611 -21.49 -3.53 -11.13
C THR A 611 -21.40 -4.07 -12.56
N ALA A 612 -21.54 -5.39 -12.76
CA ALA A 612 -21.57 -5.98 -14.08
C ALA A 612 -22.76 -5.50 -14.93
N THR A 613 -23.94 -5.34 -14.32
CA THR A 613 -25.13 -4.79 -14.98
C THR A 613 -24.91 -3.33 -15.37
N PHE A 614 -24.33 -2.51 -14.50
CA PHE A 614 -23.98 -1.13 -14.80
C PHE A 614 -23.01 -1.02 -15.99
N LEU A 615 -21.96 -1.86 -16.01
CA LEU A 615 -21.00 -1.91 -17.11
C LEU A 615 -21.66 -2.34 -18.43
N LEU A 616 -22.60 -3.29 -18.39
CA LEU A 616 -23.37 -3.70 -19.56
C LEU A 616 -24.24 -2.54 -20.07
N VAL A 617 -24.92 -1.81 -19.19
CA VAL A 617 -25.74 -0.63 -19.57
C VAL A 617 -24.89 0.44 -20.26
N LEU A 618 -23.71 0.73 -19.70
CA LEU A 618 -22.76 1.66 -20.33
C LEU A 618 -22.31 1.18 -21.72
N TYR A 619 -22.06 -0.13 -21.87
CA TYR A 619 -21.69 -0.71 -23.15
C TYR A 619 -22.83 -0.59 -24.18
N ILE A 620 -24.07 -0.91 -23.80
CA ILE A 620 -25.25 -0.77 -24.66
C ILE A 620 -25.42 0.69 -25.09
N ALA A 621 -25.29 1.64 -24.17
CA ALA A 621 -25.37 3.07 -24.46
C ALA A 621 -24.26 3.52 -25.44
N HIS A 622 -23.02 3.08 -25.22
CA HIS A 622 -21.89 3.41 -26.09
C HIS A 622 -22.02 2.79 -27.49
N SER A 623 -22.55 1.57 -27.57
CA SER A 623 -22.78 0.84 -28.82
C SER A 623 -24.06 1.29 -29.54
N GLY A 624 -24.77 2.32 -29.07
CA GLY A 624 -26.02 2.77 -29.69
C GLY A 624 -27.09 1.69 -29.75
N ASN A 625 -27.21 0.88 -28.69
CA ASN A 625 -28.10 -0.28 -28.58
C ASN A 625 -27.81 -1.42 -29.59
N ASN A 626 -26.56 -1.54 -30.06
CA ASN A 626 -26.10 -2.65 -30.90
C ASN A 626 -24.91 -3.41 -30.26
N PRO A 627 -25.08 -4.06 -29.10
CA PRO A 627 -24.02 -4.82 -28.45
C PRO A 627 -23.73 -6.13 -29.21
N VAL A 628 -22.44 -6.45 -29.39
CA VAL A 628 -22.03 -7.78 -29.88
C VAL A 628 -22.33 -8.85 -28.82
N VAL A 629 -23.21 -9.80 -29.15
CA VAL A 629 -23.65 -10.88 -28.26
C VAL A 629 -23.49 -12.23 -28.96
N ASN A 630 -22.71 -13.12 -28.36
CA ASN A 630 -22.62 -14.51 -28.80
C ASN A 630 -23.59 -15.37 -27.98
N HIS A 631 -24.68 -15.84 -28.59
CA HIS A 631 -25.69 -16.65 -27.89
C HIS A 631 -25.18 -18.03 -27.47
N GLN A 632 -24.18 -18.59 -28.15
CA GLN A 632 -23.64 -19.93 -27.83
C GLN A 632 -22.86 -19.96 -26.51
N ILE A 633 -22.37 -18.81 -26.03
CA ILE A 633 -21.55 -18.73 -24.82
C ILE A 633 -22.37 -18.61 -23.53
N VAL A 634 -23.69 -18.44 -23.61
CA VAL A 634 -24.56 -18.22 -22.43
C VAL A 634 -24.44 -19.39 -21.44
N GLY A 635 -24.69 -20.62 -21.88
CA GLY A 635 -24.57 -21.82 -21.03
C GLY A 635 -23.17 -22.00 -20.42
N PRO A 636 -22.10 -21.98 -21.23
CA PRO A 636 -20.72 -22.01 -20.72
C PRO A 636 -20.42 -20.91 -19.69
N SER A 637 -20.91 -19.69 -19.91
CA SER A 637 -20.70 -18.56 -18.98
C SER A 637 -21.42 -18.77 -17.64
N LEU A 638 -22.61 -19.37 -17.65
CA LEU A 638 -23.33 -19.74 -16.42
C LEU A 638 -22.54 -20.79 -15.62
N ILE A 639 -21.99 -21.81 -16.28
CA ILE A 639 -21.16 -22.84 -15.62
C ILE A 639 -19.90 -22.19 -15.01
N THR A 640 -19.21 -21.36 -15.79
CA THR A 640 -18.03 -20.62 -15.30
C THR A 640 -18.37 -19.76 -14.07
N GLY A 641 -19.51 -19.07 -14.08
CA GLY A 641 -19.96 -18.26 -12.95
C GLY A 641 -20.26 -19.07 -11.71
N SER A 642 -20.95 -20.20 -11.86
CA SER A 642 -21.23 -21.12 -10.75
C SER A 642 -19.94 -21.71 -10.16
N MET A 643 -19.00 -22.15 -11.01
CA MET A 643 -17.70 -22.66 -10.57
C MET A 643 -16.91 -21.58 -9.81
N TRP A 644 -16.86 -20.36 -10.35
CA TRP A 644 -16.21 -19.23 -9.68
C TRP A 644 -16.86 -18.90 -8.35
N ALA A 645 -18.20 -18.89 -8.27
CA ALA A 645 -18.92 -18.60 -7.03
C ALA A 645 -18.66 -19.66 -5.95
N ILE A 646 -18.65 -20.94 -6.29
CA ILE A 646 -18.28 -22.01 -5.35
C ILE A 646 -16.85 -21.81 -4.85
N ALA A 647 -15.91 -21.50 -5.75
CA ALA A 647 -14.52 -21.23 -5.38
C ALA A 647 -14.37 -20.01 -4.45
N GLN A 648 -15.07 -18.93 -4.75
CA GLN A 648 -15.03 -17.70 -3.97
C GLN A 648 -15.70 -17.88 -2.60
N THR A 649 -16.82 -18.60 -2.53
CA THR A 649 -17.46 -18.98 -1.24
C THR A 649 -16.51 -19.81 -0.39
N SER A 650 -15.81 -20.78 -0.99
CA SER A 650 -14.78 -21.56 -0.31
C SER A 650 -13.58 -20.70 0.13
N TRP A 651 -13.25 -19.63 -0.59
CA TRP A 651 -12.20 -18.70 -0.18
C TRP A 651 -12.62 -17.87 1.06
N PHE A 652 -13.88 -17.47 1.19
CA PHE A 652 -14.36 -16.86 2.45
C PHE A 652 -14.09 -17.77 3.65
N VAL A 653 -14.47 -19.05 3.56
CA VAL A 653 -14.20 -20.05 4.61
C VAL A 653 -12.70 -20.20 4.88
N ALA A 654 -11.87 -20.22 3.83
CA ALA A 654 -10.43 -20.30 3.99
C ALA A 654 -9.85 -19.08 4.73
N ASN A 655 -10.33 -17.87 4.43
CA ASN A 655 -9.87 -16.64 5.06
C ASN A 655 -10.17 -16.62 6.56
N ASP A 656 -11.37 -17.05 6.95
CA ASP A 656 -11.77 -17.08 8.37
C ASP A 656 -10.93 -18.07 9.19
N ASN A 657 -10.46 -19.17 8.56
CA ASN A 657 -9.70 -20.22 9.25
C ASN A 657 -8.17 -20.04 9.18
N LEU A 658 -7.62 -19.56 8.07
CA LEU A 658 -6.16 -19.48 7.85
C LEU A 658 -5.60 -18.05 7.87
N SER A 659 -6.45 -17.02 7.73
CA SER A 659 -6.09 -15.63 7.44
C SER A 659 -5.56 -15.37 6.03
N GLN A 660 -5.73 -14.13 5.58
CA GLN A 660 -5.37 -13.67 4.24
C GLN A 660 -3.88 -13.83 3.90
N SER A 661 -3.00 -13.66 4.88
CA SER A 661 -1.55 -13.82 4.71
C SER A 661 -1.14 -15.25 4.35
N VAL A 662 -2.04 -16.23 4.54
CA VAL A 662 -1.82 -17.64 4.20
C VAL A 662 -2.63 -18.03 2.96
N THR A 663 -3.89 -17.60 2.86
CA THR A 663 -4.79 -18.01 1.76
C THR A 663 -4.45 -17.37 0.42
N PHE A 664 -4.07 -16.08 0.38
CA PHE A 664 -3.82 -15.38 -0.89
C PHE A 664 -2.69 -15.99 -1.70
N PRO A 665 -1.51 -16.33 -1.12
CA PRO A 665 -0.47 -17.02 -1.86
C PRO A 665 -0.90 -18.38 -2.41
N ILE A 666 -1.70 -19.14 -1.65
CA ILE A 666 -2.17 -20.46 -2.08
C ILE A 666 -3.21 -20.30 -3.21
N ILE A 667 -4.32 -19.61 -2.94
CA ILE A 667 -5.48 -19.54 -3.83
C ILE A 667 -5.23 -18.67 -5.07
N SER A 668 -4.27 -17.74 -5.06
CA SER A 668 -3.98 -16.94 -6.26
C SER A 668 -3.14 -17.68 -7.31
N MET A 669 -2.43 -18.75 -6.92
CA MET A 669 -1.36 -19.33 -7.75
C MET A 669 -1.52 -20.83 -7.99
N VAL A 670 -2.04 -21.58 -7.01
CA VAL A 670 -2.39 -23.00 -7.21
C VAL A 670 -3.46 -23.23 -8.29
N PRO A 671 -4.46 -22.35 -8.54
CA PRO A 671 -5.32 -22.47 -9.72
C PRO A 671 -4.55 -22.59 -11.05
N GLY A 672 -3.39 -21.95 -11.17
CA GLY A 672 -2.54 -22.04 -12.35
C GLY A 672 -2.03 -23.47 -12.60
N VAL A 673 -1.78 -24.22 -11.54
CA VAL A 673 -1.42 -25.65 -11.60
C VAL A 673 -2.59 -26.46 -12.18
N CYS A 674 -3.80 -26.25 -11.66
CA CYS A 674 -5.00 -26.94 -12.14
C CYS A 674 -5.31 -26.59 -13.61
N ALA A 675 -5.22 -25.32 -13.99
CA ALA A 675 -5.40 -24.87 -15.37
C ALA A 675 -4.35 -25.48 -16.33
N ALA A 676 -3.10 -25.60 -15.87
CA ALA A 676 -2.05 -26.25 -16.64
C ALA A 676 -2.29 -27.75 -16.81
N MET A 677 -2.83 -28.44 -15.80
CA MET A 677 -3.24 -29.85 -15.91
C MET A 677 -4.31 -30.05 -16.98
N TRP A 678 -5.35 -29.19 -17.01
CA TRP A 678 -6.34 -29.21 -18.09
C TRP A 678 -5.70 -29.01 -19.47
N SER A 679 -4.72 -28.10 -19.54
CA SER A 679 -4.00 -27.79 -20.79
C SER A 679 -3.13 -28.95 -21.28
N VAL A 680 -2.57 -29.77 -20.39
CA VAL A 680 -1.80 -30.98 -20.74
C VAL A 680 -2.70 -32.16 -21.08
N PHE A 681 -3.64 -32.52 -20.20
CA PHE A 681 -4.37 -33.79 -20.31
C PHE A 681 -5.59 -33.70 -21.22
N TYR A 682 -6.33 -32.59 -21.17
CA TYR A 682 -7.59 -32.43 -21.89
C TYR A 682 -7.40 -31.71 -23.23
N PHE A 683 -6.83 -30.51 -23.20
CA PHE A 683 -6.64 -29.71 -24.43
C PHE A 683 -5.42 -30.13 -25.24
N LYS A 684 -4.44 -30.82 -24.61
CA LYS A 684 -3.18 -31.25 -25.23
C LYS A 684 -2.41 -30.10 -25.92
N GLU A 685 -2.50 -28.89 -25.36
CA GLU A 685 -1.89 -27.67 -25.90
C GLU A 685 -0.41 -27.52 -25.51
N ILE A 686 -0.02 -28.14 -24.38
CA ILE A 686 1.35 -28.12 -23.87
C ILE A 686 1.99 -29.48 -24.21
N THR A 687 2.70 -29.52 -25.32
CA THR A 687 3.44 -30.70 -25.78
C THR A 687 4.94 -30.42 -25.88
N GLY A 688 5.75 -31.48 -25.84
CA GLY A 688 7.21 -31.43 -25.97
C GLY A 688 7.98 -31.49 -24.63
N HIS A 689 9.09 -32.23 -24.64
CA HIS A 689 9.90 -32.53 -23.44
C HIS A 689 10.47 -31.30 -22.73
N ARG A 690 10.69 -30.19 -23.44
CA ARG A 690 11.17 -28.93 -22.83
C ARG A 690 10.05 -28.24 -22.06
N ASN A 691 8.87 -28.11 -22.67
CA ASN A 691 7.71 -27.48 -22.05
C ASN A 691 7.21 -28.28 -20.85
N LEU A 692 7.18 -29.62 -20.97
CA LEU A 692 6.82 -30.50 -19.86
C LEU A 692 7.81 -30.40 -18.70
N ARG A 693 9.13 -30.30 -18.95
CA ARG A 693 10.12 -30.10 -17.87
C ARG A 693 9.94 -28.78 -17.15
N VAL A 694 9.76 -27.68 -17.88
CA VAL A 694 9.51 -26.35 -17.29
C VAL A 694 8.20 -26.35 -16.50
N LEU A 695 7.16 -27.03 -17.01
CA LEU A 695 5.90 -27.20 -16.32
C LEU A 695 6.05 -27.99 -15.01
N THR A 696 6.78 -29.11 -15.01
CA THR A 696 7.02 -29.90 -13.80
C THR A 696 7.76 -29.07 -12.74
N ILE A 697 8.75 -28.27 -13.15
CA ILE A 697 9.47 -27.35 -12.24
C ILE A 697 8.50 -26.30 -11.69
N ALA A 698 7.70 -25.65 -12.55
CA ALA A 698 6.73 -24.63 -12.15
C ALA A 698 5.71 -25.18 -11.13
N ILE A 699 5.16 -26.36 -11.39
CA ILE A 699 4.23 -27.05 -10.49
C ILE A 699 4.94 -27.38 -9.16
N GLY A 700 6.13 -27.97 -9.21
CA GLY A 700 6.89 -28.35 -8.01
C GLY A 700 7.21 -27.15 -7.13
N THR A 701 7.70 -26.04 -7.71
CA THR A 701 8.01 -24.82 -6.98
C THR A 701 6.75 -24.17 -6.38
N THR A 702 5.64 -24.14 -7.13
CA THR A 702 4.38 -23.55 -6.67
C THR A 702 3.75 -24.35 -5.53
N LEU A 703 3.71 -25.69 -5.65
CA LEU A 703 3.17 -26.56 -4.60
C LEU A 703 4.04 -26.54 -3.34
N ALA A 704 5.37 -26.58 -3.49
CA ALA A 704 6.27 -26.45 -2.35
C ALA A 704 6.09 -25.11 -1.64
N GLY A 705 6.00 -24.00 -2.40
CA GLY A 705 5.72 -22.68 -1.84
C GLY A 705 4.38 -22.62 -1.10
N ALA A 706 3.32 -23.18 -1.68
CA ALA A 706 1.99 -23.25 -1.05
C ALA A 706 2.01 -24.05 0.27
N VAL A 707 2.75 -25.17 0.31
CA VAL A 707 2.94 -25.97 1.53
C VAL A 707 3.68 -25.17 2.60
N LEU A 708 4.76 -24.46 2.24
CA LEU A 708 5.50 -23.62 3.20
C LEU A 708 4.65 -22.47 3.75
N VAL A 709 3.82 -21.84 2.90
CA VAL A 709 2.84 -20.83 3.35
C VAL A 709 1.81 -21.46 4.29
N GLY A 710 1.29 -22.64 3.97
CA GLY A 710 0.34 -23.36 4.83
C GLY A 710 0.92 -23.72 6.21
N ILE A 711 2.15 -24.23 6.24
CA ILE A 711 2.87 -24.59 7.49
C ILE A 711 3.24 -23.34 8.32
N SER A 712 3.28 -22.15 7.71
CA SER A 712 3.63 -20.92 8.41
C SER A 712 2.57 -20.42 9.41
N LYS A 713 1.36 -20.99 9.37
CA LYS A 713 0.25 -20.73 10.30
C LYS A 713 0.51 -21.41 11.65
#